data_AF-A0A1W7CS99-F1
#
_entry.id   AF-A0A1W7CS99-F1
#
_cell.length_a   1.000
_cell.length_b   1.000
_cell.length_c   1.000
_cell.angle_alpha   90.00
_cell.angle_beta   90.00
_cell.angle_gamma   90.00
#
_symmetry.space_group_name_H-M   'P 1'
#
loop_
_entity.id
_entity.type
_entity.pdbx_description
1 polymer ?
#
loop_
_entity_poly.entity_id
_entity_poly.type
_entity_poly.pdbx_seq_one_letter_code
_entity_poly.pdbx_strand_id
1 'polypeptide(L)'
;MEPRQTLRALVERVVPGGDGHPDAWQAGADGFFRRMLAADAHADAPLIDAGLALLDAEAGARHGGAAFAGLPGAARDAIVADLLAGRPRAAWEPADPAAFVRAVIRLCAQGYYGDPAAGGNRGGASWRMVGYRAQPAPAASVPHPVPGTPPTVDWADVADRYDAVVVGSGAGGGVAACVLAEAGMRVLLVERGPWLTPAELIPDHLRNQRGAPGVDGGYDTPAGPPARGNPRVFAAPSGDRVVWPADPRWGNNAMTAGGGTRVYGAQAWRFCAEDFAMASTYGVPEDSSLADWPIGYADLEPDYDRAEWEIGVSGDPAGDSCAGPRTRGYPMPPVRPNGTARVLAAGARRLGLATSPVPLLINSVPRDGRGACTGCATCVGFGCPGEYKNGTHNTVIPRAVATGRCDVLTGTQAVRVTTGGPRGRVTGVALATERGGRVLRREVAAGHVVLAAGAIETARLLLNSASAHEPNGLGNNTDQVGRHLQGHVYAGAFGLFDEPVQDCVGPGPGIATNDHRHRNDGLVGGGLLADDFVPTPIQTFAALTGLGLIPAWGAAAKEGMRTLYSRLALVTGPVQEVPRADLRVTVSTAVRDRFGLPVARLSGSLHREDARTAAFLADRAADWLTAAGATRVFRRGAPPAHGPTAGQHQAGTCRMGTDPAGSVTDPWGTVWGHDNLHVADASLHVTNGGVNPVLTVLALAHRVGRRVAGA
;
A
#
# COMPACT_ATOMS: atom_id res chain seq x y z
N MET A 1 -6.27 32.19 12.65
CA MET A 1 -5.21 32.84 11.85
C MET A 1 -5.90 33.69 10.79
N GLU A 2 -5.99 35.01 11.01
CA GLU A 2 -6.44 35.96 9.99
C GLU A 2 -5.48 35.89 8.78
N PRO A 3 -5.94 35.91 7.52
CA PRO A 3 -5.06 35.81 6.35
C PRO A 3 -4.10 37.00 6.30
N ARG A 4 -2.84 36.78 6.71
CA ARG A 4 -1.79 37.79 6.61
C ARG A 4 -1.53 38.10 5.13
N GLN A 5 -1.56 39.39 4.74
CA GLN A 5 -1.24 39.84 3.37
C GLN A 5 0.10 39.27 2.87
N THR A 6 1.06 39.09 3.78
CA THR A 6 2.36 38.46 3.55
C THR A 6 2.26 37.01 3.08
N LEU A 7 1.39 36.21 3.69
CA LEU A 7 1.17 34.81 3.27
C LEU A 7 0.59 34.77 1.86
N ARG A 8 -0.42 35.61 1.58
CA ARG A 8 -0.99 35.72 0.24
C ARG A 8 0.08 36.07 -0.80
N ALA A 9 0.86 37.11 -0.53
CA ALA A 9 1.92 37.56 -1.42
C ALA A 9 2.98 36.48 -1.69
N LEU A 10 3.28 35.63 -0.70
CA LEU A 10 4.22 34.51 -0.85
C LEU A 10 3.61 33.37 -1.65
N VAL A 11 2.37 32.97 -1.35
CA VAL A 11 1.62 31.92 -2.08
C VAL A 11 1.50 32.27 -3.58
N GLU A 12 1.22 33.53 -3.90
CA GLU A 12 1.18 34.06 -5.27
C GLU A 12 2.53 33.98 -6.01
N ARG A 13 3.67 33.85 -5.30
CA ARG A 13 4.97 33.59 -5.94
C ARG A 13 5.24 32.09 -6.08
N VAL A 14 4.79 31.28 -5.12
CA VAL A 14 5.00 29.83 -5.14
C VAL A 14 4.23 29.17 -6.29
N VAL A 15 2.96 29.52 -6.49
CA VAL A 15 2.17 29.11 -7.66
C VAL A 15 1.50 30.35 -8.25
N PRO A 16 2.15 31.02 -9.22
CA PRO A 16 1.67 32.30 -9.74
C PRO A 16 0.49 32.15 -10.70
N GLY A 17 -0.24 33.24 -10.89
CA GLY A 17 -1.33 33.39 -11.88
C GLY A 17 -0.87 34.22 -13.08
N GLY A 18 -1.83 34.69 -13.88
CA GLY A 18 -1.57 35.55 -15.04
C GLY A 18 -1.27 34.80 -16.35
N ASP A 19 -1.37 33.48 -16.33
CA ASP A 19 -1.12 32.56 -17.45
C ASP A 19 -2.41 31.88 -17.96
N GLY A 20 -3.56 32.53 -17.76
CA GLY A 20 -4.88 31.96 -18.06
C GLY A 20 -5.42 31.00 -16.99
N HIS A 21 -4.62 30.70 -15.95
CA HIS A 21 -5.02 29.87 -14.82
C HIS A 21 -4.84 30.63 -13.49
N PRO A 22 -5.68 30.36 -12.47
CA PRO A 22 -5.57 31.04 -11.19
C PRO A 22 -4.24 30.73 -10.49
N ASP A 23 -3.75 31.67 -9.68
CA ASP A 23 -2.71 31.39 -8.68
C ASP A 23 -3.25 30.46 -7.56
N ALA A 24 -2.37 29.98 -6.68
CA ALA A 24 -2.80 29.11 -5.58
C ALA A 24 -3.77 29.79 -4.60
N TRP A 25 -3.65 31.11 -4.38
CA TRP A 25 -4.54 31.84 -3.49
C TRP A 25 -5.97 31.94 -4.07
N GLN A 26 -6.07 32.32 -5.33
CA GLN A 26 -7.33 32.33 -6.10
C GLN A 26 -7.96 30.93 -6.17
N ALA A 27 -7.13 29.89 -6.23
CA ALA A 27 -7.53 28.49 -6.13
C ALA A 27 -7.81 28.03 -4.69
N GLY A 28 -7.88 28.91 -3.69
CA GLY A 28 -8.34 28.56 -2.34
C GLY A 28 -7.28 28.03 -1.38
N ALA A 29 -5.99 28.29 -1.62
CA ALA A 29 -4.92 27.92 -0.70
C ALA A 29 -5.13 28.47 0.72
N ASP A 30 -5.78 29.62 0.88
CA ASP A 30 -6.14 30.19 2.19
C ASP A 30 -6.98 29.22 3.04
N GLY A 31 -8.02 28.63 2.44
CA GLY A 31 -8.86 27.64 3.07
C GLY A 31 -8.08 26.38 3.42
N PHE A 32 -7.22 25.93 2.50
CA PHE A 32 -6.36 24.76 2.68
C PHE A 32 -5.39 24.94 3.85
N PHE A 33 -4.60 26.02 3.86
CA PHE A 33 -3.65 26.33 4.93
C PHE A 33 -4.34 26.37 6.28
N ARG A 34 -5.49 27.04 6.38
CA ARG A 34 -6.26 27.11 7.63
C ARG A 34 -6.69 25.73 8.13
N ARG A 35 -7.14 24.82 7.25
CA ARG A 35 -7.53 23.46 7.64
C ARG A 35 -6.31 22.62 8.04
N MET A 36 -5.26 22.63 7.23
CA MET A 36 -4.07 21.81 7.48
C MET A 36 -3.35 22.23 8.78
N LEU A 37 -3.13 23.52 9.00
CA LEU A 37 -2.45 24.02 10.20
C LEU A 37 -3.30 23.91 11.48
N ALA A 38 -4.61 23.69 11.35
CA ALA A 38 -5.49 23.40 12.48
C ALA A 38 -5.62 21.90 12.80
N ALA A 39 -5.16 21.03 11.89
CA ALA A 39 -5.29 19.58 12.00
C ALA A 39 -3.95 18.88 11.69
N ASP A 40 -3.80 18.31 10.50
CA ASP A 40 -2.74 17.33 10.21
C ASP A 40 -1.33 17.93 10.10
N ALA A 41 -1.23 19.23 9.81
CA ALA A 41 0.02 19.99 9.75
C ALA A 41 0.16 20.96 10.95
N HIS A 42 -0.52 20.69 12.06
CA HIS A 42 -0.49 21.57 13.24
C HIS A 42 0.94 21.83 13.76
N ALA A 43 1.84 20.83 13.66
CA ALA A 43 3.23 20.98 14.06
C ALA A 43 4.00 22.02 13.22
N ASP A 44 3.56 22.32 11.99
CA ASP A 44 4.16 23.38 11.16
C ASP A 44 3.67 24.78 11.55
N ALA A 45 2.55 24.90 12.27
CA ALA A 45 1.93 26.21 12.53
C ALA A 45 2.88 27.22 13.21
N PRO A 46 3.67 26.85 14.25
CA PRO A 46 4.64 27.77 14.84
C PRO A 46 5.71 28.25 13.86
N LEU A 47 6.21 27.34 13.00
CA LEU A 47 7.20 27.67 11.97
C LEU A 47 6.62 28.65 10.94
N ILE A 48 5.39 28.41 10.49
CA ILE A 48 4.71 29.28 9.53
C ILE A 48 4.43 30.66 10.13
N ASP A 49 3.90 30.71 11.37
CA ASP A 49 3.56 31.98 12.02
C ASP A 49 4.79 32.86 12.29
N ALA A 50 5.89 32.25 12.76
CA ALA A 50 7.16 32.94 12.98
C ALA A 50 7.80 33.38 11.66
N GLY A 51 7.90 32.47 10.69
CA GLY A 51 8.52 32.75 9.40
C GLY A 51 7.80 33.83 8.60
N LEU A 52 6.47 33.96 8.73
CA LEU A 52 5.73 35.06 8.10
C LEU A 52 6.10 36.43 8.67
N ALA A 53 6.32 36.55 9.98
CA ALA A 53 6.76 37.80 10.59
C ALA A 53 8.21 38.14 10.19
N LEU A 54 9.07 37.13 10.18
CA LEU A 54 10.48 37.27 9.79
C LEU A 54 10.66 37.60 8.31
N LEU A 55 9.75 37.12 7.44
CA LEU A 55 9.76 37.46 6.02
C LEU A 55 9.52 38.96 5.77
N ASP A 56 8.65 39.61 6.55
CA ASP A 56 8.47 41.05 6.45
C ASP A 56 9.69 41.83 6.97
N ALA A 57 10.34 41.34 8.04
CA ALA A 57 11.59 41.91 8.53
C ALA A 57 12.73 41.76 7.50
N GLU A 58 12.83 40.61 6.84
CA GLU A 58 13.77 40.33 5.75
C GLU A 58 13.55 41.27 4.56
N ALA A 59 12.29 41.46 4.15
CA ALA A 59 11.92 42.40 3.11
C ALA A 59 12.32 43.84 3.49
N GLY A 60 12.04 44.25 4.73
CA GLY A 60 12.42 45.56 5.25
C GLY A 60 13.94 45.78 5.25
N ALA A 61 14.72 44.79 5.68
CA ALA A 61 16.18 44.84 5.69
C ALA A 61 16.78 44.95 4.27
N ARG A 62 16.13 44.36 3.26
CA ARG A 62 16.58 44.40 1.86
C ARG A 62 16.13 45.64 1.10
N HIS A 63 14.94 46.16 1.43
CA HIS A 63 14.23 47.15 0.61
C HIS A 63 13.72 48.35 1.44
N GLY A 64 14.50 48.79 2.43
CA GLY A 64 14.28 50.07 3.10
C GLY A 64 12.98 50.15 3.91
N GLY A 65 12.64 49.08 4.65
CA GLY A 65 11.46 49.03 5.52
C GLY A 65 10.16 48.61 4.83
N ALA A 66 10.18 48.33 3.52
CA ALA A 66 9.02 47.81 2.80
C ALA A 66 8.63 46.39 3.26
N ALA A 67 7.35 46.17 3.50
CA ALA A 67 6.80 44.84 3.75
C ALA A 67 6.86 43.96 2.49
N PHE A 68 6.97 42.65 2.66
CA PHE A 68 7.13 41.71 1.54
C PHE A 68 5.98 41.82 0.53
N ALA A 69 4.74 41.97 1.02
CA ALA A 69 3.54 42.14 0.21
C ALA A 69 3.49 43.45 -0.59
N GLY A 70 4.33 44.44 -0.28
CA GLY A 70 4.46 45.69 -1.02
C GLY A 70 5.51 45.66 -2.13
N LEU A 71 6.38 44.65 -2.16
CA LEU A 71 7.49 44.59 -3.12
C LEU A 71 7.02 44.17 -4.53
N PRO A 72 7.73 44.56 -5.60
CA PRO A 72 7.52 43.99 -6.94
C PRO A 72 7.78 42.48 -6.97
N GLY A 73 7.13 41.75 -7.89
CA GLY A 73 7.23 40.28 -8.00
C GLY A 73 8.67 39.77 -8.11
N ALA A 74 9.52 40.43 -8.91
CA ALA A 74 10.92 40.04 -9.06
C ALA A 74 11.74 40.19 -7.77
N ALA A 75 11.44 41.21 -6.95
CA ALA A 75 12.08 41.38 -5.64
C ALA A 75 11.61 40.30 -4.66
N ARG A 76 10.31 39.95 -4.67
CA ARG A 76 9.78 38.83 -3.87
C ARG A 76 10.45 37.51 -4.25
N ASP A 77 10.60 37.22 -5.54
CA ASP A 77 11.25 36.01 -6.03
C ASP A 77 12.72 35.91 -5.58
N ALA A 78 13.46 37.02 -5.66
CA ALA A 78 14.84 37.08 -5.20
C ALA A 78 14.96 36.77 -3.70
N ILE A 79 14.05 37.30 -2.88
CA ILE A 79 13.98 36.99 -1.45
C ILE A 79 13.73 35.49 -1.24
N VAL A 80 12.70 34.92 -1.88
CA VAL A 80 12.37 33.50 -1.75
C VAL A 80 13.55 32.61 -2.14
N ALA A 81 14.23 32.93 -3.24
CA ALA A 81 15.41 32.20 -3.71
C ALA A 81 16.60 32.28 -2.73
N ASP A 82 16.87 33.46 -2.16
CA ASP A 82 17.94 33.63 -1.18
C ASP A 82 17.66 32.92 0.14
N LEU A 83 16.42 32.96 0.63
CA LEU A 83 16.02 32.24 1.84
C LEU A 83 16.16 30.72 1.67
N LEU A 84 15.74 30.18 0.53
CA LEU A 84 15.93 28.76 0.19
C LEU A 84 17.40 28.34 0.16
N ALA A 85 18.27 29.27 -0.25
CA ALA A 85 19.70 29.06 -0.32
C ALA A 85 20.45 29.40 0.98
N GLY A 86 19.73 29.68 2.08
CA GLY A 86 20.33 29.97 3.38
C GLY A 86 21.08 31.31 3.43
N ARG A 87 20.64 32.30 2.64
CA ARG A 87 21.24 33.66 2.58
C ARG A 87 20.28 34.74 3.08
N PRO A 88 19.80 34.70 4.34
CA PRO A 88 19.00 35.79 4.89
C PRO A 88 19.88 37.03 5.14
N ARG A 89 19.26 38.21 5.15
CA ARG A 89 19.88 39.49 5.55
C ARG A 89 19.43 39.95 6.93
N ALA A 90 18.25 39.54 7.38
CA ALA A 90 17.77 39.73 8.74
C ALA A 90 18.08 38.49 9.60
N ALA A 91 17.94 38.64 10.93
CA ALA A 91 17.94 37.49 11.83
C ALA A 91 16.64 36.69 11.70
N TRP A 92 16.72 35.36 11.68
CA TRP A 92 15.57 34.46 11.48
C TRP A 92 15.17 33.64 12.71
N GLU A 93 15.78 33.86 13.86
CA GLU A 93 15.40 33.13 15.08
C GLU A 93 13.95 33.42 15.50
N PRO A 94 13.15 32.40 15.89
CA PRO A 94 13.52 30.99 16.12
C PRO A 94 13.32 30.04 14.92
N ALA A 95 13.10 30.56 13.71
CA ALA A 95 12.79 29.78 12.51
C ALA A 95 14.00 29.58 11.59
N ASP A 96 14.10 28.42 10.94
CA ASP A 96 15.03 28.28 9.80
C ASP A 96 14.38 28.85 8.52
N PRO A 97 15.02 29.81 7.82
CA PRO A 97 14.44 30.44 6.64
C PRO A 97 14.11 29.45 5.53
N ALA A 98 14.99 28.49 5.30
CA ALA A 98 14.83 27.54 4.22
C ALA A 98 13.76 26.49 4.55
N ALA A 99 13.64 26.06 5.81
CA ALA A 99 12.58 25.18 6.31
C ALA A 99 11.21 25.86 6.23
N PHE A 100 11.11 27.14 6.62
CA PHE A 100 9.87 27.92 6.47
C PHE A 100 9.42 27.97 5.01
N VAL A 101 10.30 28.38 4.08
CA VAL A 101 9.93 28.48 2.66
C VAL A 101 9.58 27.10 2.08
N ARG A 102 10.33 26.04 2.43
CA ARG A 102 10.02 24.67 2.02
C ARG A 102 8.66 24.19 2.54
N ALA A 103 8.30 24.52 3.78
CA ALA A 103 6.99 24.20 4.34
C ALA A 103 5.85 24.91 3.58
N VAL A 104 6.02 26.20 3.25
CA VAL A 104 5.04 26.94 2.44
C VAL A 104 4.94 26.36 1.04
N ILE A 105 6.05 26.03 0.38
CA ILE A 105 6.06 25.39 -0.95
C ILE A 105 5.29 24.07 -0.93
N ARG A 106 5.58 23.21 0.05
CA ARG A 106 4.88 21.93 0.24
C ARG A 106 3.38 22.14 0.40
N LEU A 107 2.96 22.99 1.33
CA LEU A 107 1.53 23.25 1.59
C LEU A 107 0.83 23.88 0.38
N CYS A 108 1.50 24.76 -0.38
CA CYS A 108 0.97 25.30 -1.62
C CYS A 108 0.79 24.22 -2.69
N ALA A 109 1.78 23.34 -2.88
CA ALA A 109 1.69 22.26 -3.84
C ALA A 109 0.57 21.29 -3.48
N GLN A 110 0.47 20.87 -2.21
CA GLN A 110 -0.61 20.02 -1.71
C GLN A 110 -1.98 20.67 -1.91
N GLY A 111 -2.11 21.95 -1.55
CA GLY A 111 -3.35 22.70 -1.71
C GLY A 111 -3.72 22.96 -3.18
N TYR A 112 -2.76 23.09 -4.08
CA TYR A 112 -3.02 23.42 -5.49
C TYR A 112 -3.22 22.18 -6.36
N TYR A 113 -2.40 21.13 -6.20
CA TYR A 113 -2.44 19.91 -7.02
C TYR A 113 -3.19 18.74 -6.37
N GLY A 114 -3.49 18.83 -5.08
CA GLY A 114 -4.28 17.83 -4.34
C GLY A 114 -5.79 17.87 -4.65
N ASP A 115 -6.54 17.11 -3.87
CA ASP A 115 -8.00 17.01 -3.98
C ASP A 115 -8.69 18.34 -3.57
N PRO A 116 -9.57 18.93 -4.41
CA PRO A 116 -10.38 20.08 -4.05
C PRO A 116 -11.22 19.92 -2.78
N ALA A 117 -11.55 18.70 -2.34
CA ALA A 117 -12.27 18.43 -1.09
C ALA A 117 -11.43 18.76 0.15
N ALA A 118 -10.09 18.72 0.06
CA ALA A 118 -9.21 19.28 1.09
C ALA A 118 -9.27 20.83 1.14
N GLY A 119 -10.00 21.42 0.18
CA GLY A 119 -10.45 22.80 0.02
C GLY A 119 -9.38 23.82 -0.33
N GLY A 120 -8.28 23.35 -0.90
CA GLY A 120 -7.54 24.09 -1.92
C GLY A 120 -8.09 23.76 -3.31
N ASN A 121 -7.30 24.00 -4.36
CA ASN A 121 -7.60 23.63 -5.74
C ASN A 121 -9.06 23.90 -6.17
N ARG A 122 -9.60 25.07 -5.82
CA ARG A 122 -11.02 25.41 -5.93
C ARG A 122 -11.58 25.09 -7.32
N GLY A 123 -12.62 24.27 -7.32
CA GLY A 123 -13.25 23.77 -8.54
C GLY A 123 -12.36 22.85 -9.38
N GLY A 124 -11.24 22.33 -8.90
CA GLY A 124 -10.29 21.54 -9.69
C GLY A 124 -9.50 22.39 -10.69
N ALA A 125 -9.06 23.60 -10.30
CA ALA A 125 -8.34 24.52 -11.17
C ALA A 125 -7.07 23.91 -11.78
N SER A 126 -6.21 23.29 -10.97
CA SER A 126 -5.01 22.61 -11.45
C SER A 126 -5.35 21.34 -12.23
N TRP A 127 -6.41 20.63 -11.83
CA TRP A 127 -6.84 19.41 -12.50
C TRP A 127 -7.28 19.71 -13.93
N ARG A 128 -8.08 20.76 -14.14
CA ARG A 128 -8.41 21.26 -15.48
C ARG A 128 -7.17 21.70 -16.26
N MET A 129 -6.23 22.37 -15.60
CA MET A 129 -4.99 22.84 -16.22
C MET A 129 -4.15 21.69 -16.78
N VAL A 130 -4.03 20.58 -16.04
CA VAL A 130 -3.22 19.42 -16.45
C VAL A 130 -4.04 18.33 -17.17
N GLY A 131 -5.36 18.51 -17.28
CA GLY A 131 -6.26 17.53 -17.88
C GLY A 131 -6.62 16.33 -16.99
N TYR A 132 -6.33 16.38 -15.68
CA TYR A 132 -6.66 15.30 -14.74
C TYR A 132 -8.17 15.14 -14.55
N ARG A 133 -8.63 13.89 -14.55
CA ARG A 133 -10.03 13.52 -14.34
C ARG A 133 -10.11 12.40 -13.30
N ALA A 134 -10.67 12.69 -12.14
CA ALA A 134 -10.92 11.66 -11.12
C ALA A 134 -11.93 10.60 -11.62
N GLN A 135 -12.94 11.03 -12.39
CA GLN A 135 -13.94 10.18 -13.03
C GLN A 135 -14.03 10.48 -14.54
N PRO A 136 -14.26 9.47 -15.39
CA PRO A 136 -14.46 9.68 -16.82
C PRO A 136 -15.81 10.35 -17.13
N ALA A 137 -15.89 10.98 -18.32
CA ALA A 137 -17.07 11.71 -18.79
C ALA A 137 -17.79 10.99 -19.96
N PRO A 138 -19.12 11.09 -20.10
CA PRO A 138 -20.04 11.66 -19.11
C PRO A 138 -20.03 10.76 -17.88
N ALA A 139 -20.06 11.36 -16.68
CA ALA A 139 -20.12 10.61 -15.44
C ALA A 139 -21.44 9.83 -15.44
N ALA A 140 -21.43 8.62 -16.02
CA ALA A 140 -22.48 7.65 -15.78
C ALA A 140 -22.55 7.57 -14.26
N SER A 141 -23.67 8.01 -13.69
CA SER A 141 -23.93 7.94 -12.26
C SER A 141 -23.43 6.59 -11.80
N VAL A 142 -22.43 6.52 -10.93
CA VAL A 142 -21.93 5.26 -10.37
C VAL A 142 -23.17 4.49 -9.93
N PRO A 143 -23.62 3.43 -10.65
CA PRO A 143 -24.86 2.80 -10.29
C PRO A 143 -24.71 2.23 -8.88
N HIS A 144 -25.42 2.84 -7.91
CA HIS A 144 -25.63 2.26 -6.60
C HIS A 144 -26.58 1.07 -6.77
N PRO A 145 -26.31 -0.04 -6.08
CA PRO A 145 -26.21 -0.04 -4.63
C PRO A 145 -24.77 -0.19 -4.16
N VAL A 146 -24.34 0.66 -3.22
CA VAL A 146 -23.34 0.20 -2.23
C VAL A 146 -24.05 -0.95 -1.53
N PRO A 147 -23.56 -2.20 -1.57
CA PRO A 147 -24.10 -3.23 -0.70
C PRO A 147 -24.09 -2.65 0.71
N GLY A 148 -25.23 -2.67 1.41
CA GLY A 148 -25.27 -2.20 2.79
C GLY A 148 -24.18 -2.89 3.58
N THR A 149 -23.52 -2.18 4.49
CA THR A 149 -22.57 -2.78 5.41
C THR A 149 -23.24 -4.01 6.04
N PRO A 150 -22.69 -5.23 5.85
CA PRO A 150 -23.23 -6.41 6.49
C PRO A 150 -23.35 -6.18 8.00
N PRO A 151 -24.36 -6.77 8.66
CA PRO A 151 -24.50 -6.61 10.10
C PRO A 151 -23.22 -7.08 10.81
N THR A 152 -22.70 -6.22 11.69
CA THR A 152 -21.60 -6.55 12.61
C THR A 152 -22.18 -6.85 13.99
N VAL A 153 -21.57 -7.78 14.72
CA VAL A 153 -21.95 -8.06 16.12
C VAL A 153 -21.36 -6.99 17.04
N ASP A 154 -22.12 -6.58 18.06
CA ASP A 154 -21.58 -5.70 19.09
C ASP A 154 -20.69 -6.49 20.07
N TRP A 155 -19.72 -5.81 20.68
CA TRP A 155 -18.86 -6.38 21.73
C TRP A 155 -19.64 -7.10 22.84
N ALA A 156 -20.79 -6.55 23.26
CA ALA A 156 -21.63 -7.14 24.30
C ALA A 156 -22.31 -8.45 23.85
N ASP A 157 -22.59 -8.59 22.56
CA ASP A 157 -23.40 -9.67 22.00
C ASP A 157 -22.56 -10.82 21.42
N VAL A 158 -21.23 -10.67 21.36
CA VAL A 158 -20.32 -11.75 20.99
C VAL A 158 -20.59 -12.97 21.89
N ALA A 159 -20.68 -14.17 21.33
CA ALA A 159 -20.82 -15.40 22.11
C ALA A 159 -19.52 -15.76 22.85
N ASP A 160 -19.62 -16.52 23.94
CA ASP A 160 -18.44 -16.99 24.68
C ASP A 160 -17.63 -18.07 23.94
N ARG A 161 -18.24 -18.73 22.94
CA ARG A 161 -17.63 -19.83 22.21
C ARG A 161 -18.02 -19.84 20.73
N TYR A 162 -17.05 -20.12 19.87
CA TYR A 162 -17.25 -20.38 18.43
C TYR A 162 -16.58 -21.70 18.03
N ASP A 163 -16.99 -22.24 16.88
CA ASP A 163 -16.30 -23.39 16.29
C ASP A 163 -14.96 -22.95 15.70
N ALA A 164 -14.92 -21.76 15.09
CA ALA A 164 -13.69 -21.11 14.67
C ALA A 164 -13.66 -19.60 14.99
N VAL A 165 -12.48 -19.09 15.35
CA VAL A 165 -12.20 -17.65 15.39
C VAL A 165 -11.17 -17.34 14.31
N VAL A 166 -11.51 -16.41 13.41
CA VAL A 166 -10.62 -15.92 12.35
C VAL A 166 -10.15 -14.52 12.73
N VAL A 167 -8.84 -14.33 12.83
CA VAL A 167 -8.21 -13.06 13.24
C VAL A 167 -7.72 -12.29 12.02
N GLY A 168 -8.36 -11.16 11.72
CA GLY A 168 -8.10 -10.32 10.57
C GLY A 168 -9.07 -10.61 9.42
N SER A 169 -9.63 -9.56 8.81
CA SER A 169 -10.64 -9.68 7.74
C SER A 169 -10.11 -9.41 6.33
N GLY A 170 -8.78 -9.39 6.18
CA GLY A 170 -8.10 -9.14 4.90
C GLY A 170 -8.35 -10.21 3.84
N ALA A 171 -7.47 -10.26 2.82
CA ALA A 171 -7.53 -11.24 1.73
C ALA A 171 -7.68 -12.68 2.27
N GLY A 172 -6.83 -13.05 3.23
CA GLY A 172 -6.85 -14.37 3.83
C GLY A 172 -8.09 -14.64 4.67
N GLY A 173 -8.31 -13.82 5.71
CA GLY A 173 -9.31 -14.13 6.72
C GLY A 173 -10.75 -14.00 6.23
N GLY A 174 -11.04 -13.11 5.28
CA GLY A 174 -12.37 -13.05 4.68
C GLY A 174 -12.73 -14.31 3.88
N VAL A 175 -11.76 -14.89 3.16
CA VAL A 175 -11.94 -16.17 2.45
C VAL A 175 -12.08 -17.32 3.45
N ALA A 176 -11.18 -17.42 4.44
CA ALA A 176 -11.24 -18.47 5.45
C ALA A 176 -12.57 -18.46 6.20
N ALA A 177 -13.05 -17.29 6.64
CA ALA A 177 -14.34 -17.17 7.32
C ALA A 177 -15.51 -17.64 6.45
N CYS A 178 -15.52 -17.28 5.16
CA CYS A 178 -16.54 -17.73 4.22
C CYS A 178 -16.55 -19.24 4.03
N VAL A 179 -15.38 -19.85 3.78
CA VAL A 179 -15.26 -21.31 3.60
C VAL A 179 -15.76 -22.06 4.85
N LEU A 180 -15.37 -21.60 6.04
CA LEU A 180 -15.77 -22.26 7.30
C LEU A 180 -17.27 -22.09 7.59
N ALA A 181 -17.81 -20.89 7.37
CA ALA A 181 -19.24 -20.63 7.59
C ALA A 181 -20.13 -21.40 6.60
N GLU A 182 -19.75 -21.47 5.32
CA GLU A 182 -20.44 -22.27 4.30
C GLU A 182 -20.34 -23.79 4.59
N ALA A 183 -19.27 -24.23 5.25
CA ALA A 183 -19.14 -25.60 5.76
C ALA A 183 -19.97 -25.86 7.03
N GLY A 184 -20.70 -24.87 7.55
CA GLY A 184 -21.63 -25.02 8.66
C GLY A 184 -21.07 -24.67 10.05
N MET A 185 -19.80 -24.25 10.15
CA MET A 185 -19.19 -23.83 11.41
C MET A 185 -19.73 -22.48 11.87
N ARG A 186 -19.87 -22.27 13.19
CA ARG A 186 -20.05 -20.92 13.75
C ARG A 186 -18.70 -20.21 13.84
N VAL A 187 -18.59 -19.09 13.14
CA VAL A 187 -17.35 -18.34 12.95
C VAL A 187 -17.46 -16.96 13.58
N LEU A 188 -16.43 -16.55 14.33
CA LEU A 188 -16.21 -15.15 14.68
C LEU A 188 -15.06 -14.60 13.82
N LEU A 189 -15.36 -13.63 12.97
CA LEU A 189 -14.37 -12.87 12.21
C LEU A 189 -14.03 -11.57 12.95
N VAL A 190 -12.81 -11.47 13.48
CA VAL A 190 -12.35 -10.32 14.27
C VAL A 190 -11.51 -9.38 13.40
N GLU A 191 -11.89 -8.11 13.34
CA GLU A 191 -11.17 -7.05 12.62
C GLU A 191 -10.82 -5.90 13.56
N ARG A 192 -9.55 -5.48 13.51
CA ARG A 192 -9.04 -4.37 14.35
C ARG A 192 -9.51 -3.01 13.89
N GLY A 193 -9.80 -2.86 12.60
CA GLY A 193 -10.32 -1.66 11.99
C GLY A 193 -11.84 -1.56 11.96
N PRO A 194 -12.39 -0.40 11.55
CA PRO A 194 -13.81 -0.24 11.27
C PRO A 194 -14.19 -0.85 9.92
N TRP A 195 -15.49 -1.05 9.68
CA TRP A 195 -16.03 -1.28 8.35
C TRP A 195 -16.24 0.06 7.65
N LEU A 196 -15.37 0.41 6.69
CA LEU A 196 -15.44 1.70 6.00
C LEU A 196 -16.25 1.60 4.71
N THR A 197 -17.13 2.56 4.49
CA THR A 197 -17.87 2.75 3.25
C THR A 197 -16.99 3.37 2.16
N PRO A 198 -17.39 3.30 0.86
CA PRO A 198 -16.71 4.03 -0.21
C PRO A 198 -16.60 5.54 0.06
N ALA A 199 -17.61 6.12 0.72
CA ALA A 199 -17.65 7.54 1.08
C ALA A 199 -16.66 7.91 2.21
N GLU A 200 -16.21 6.95 3.01
CA GLU A 200 -15.16 7.17 4.01
C GLU A 200 -13.76 6.90 3.44
N LEU A 201 -13.67 6.16 2.32
CA LEU A 201 -12.43 5.89 1.58
C LEU A 201 -12.30 6.76 0.32
N ILE A 202 -12.86 7.98 0.36
CA ILE A 202 -12.81 8.94 -0.76
C ILE A 202 -11.36 9.16 -1.22
N PRO A 203 -11.12 9.44 -2.51
CA PRO A 203 -9.80 9.66 -3.06
C PRO A 203 -9.05 10.92 -2.56
N ASP A 204 -8.76 11.02 -1.27
CA ASP A 204 -7.91 12.07 -0.72
C ASP A 204 -6.45 11.86 -1.14
N HIS A 205 -6.01 12.65 -2.12
CA HIS A 205 -4.66 12.58 -2.67
C HIS A 205 -3.53 12.75 -1.62
N LEU A 206 -3.81 13.32 -0.44
CA LEU A 206 -2.83 13.50 0.64
C LEU A 206 -2.85 12.38 1.68
N ARG A 207 -3.96 11.64 1.79
CA ARG A 207 -4.16 10.57 2.78
C ARG A 207 -4.35 9.24 2.06
N ASN A 208 -3.28 8.81 1.40
CA ASN A 208 -3.25 7.64 0.53
C ASN A 208 -2.44 6.49 1.18
N GLN A 209 -2.97 5.26 1.21
CA GLN A 209 -2.27 4.09 1.76
C GLN A 209 -0.98 3.71 1.00
N ARG A 210 -0.82 4.16 -0.25
CA ARG A 210 0.39 4.07 -1.08
C ARG A 210 1.00 5.46 -1.23
N GLY A 211 1.21 6.12 -0.10
CA GLY A 211 1.83 7.43 -0.01
C GLY A 211 3.08 7.59 -0.89
N ALA A 212 3.30 8.81 -1.40
CA ALA A 212 4.46 9.15 -2.22
C ALA A 212 5.45 10.03 -1.42
N PRO A 213 6.75 9.68 -1.38
CA PRO A 213 7.77 10.54 -0.79
C PRO A 213 7.70 11.96 -1.37
N GLY A 214 7.68 12.97 -0.49
CA GLY A 214 7.55 14.37 -0.88
C GLY A 214 6.10 14.88 -1.05
N VAL A 215 5.11 14.00 -0.98
CA VAL A 215 3.68 14.35 -0.95
C VAL A 215 3.11 14.24 0.47
N ASP A 216 3.36 13.13 1.15
CA ASP A 216 2.74 12.85 2.45
C ASP A 216 3.45 13.61 3.57
N GLY A 217 2.69 14.43 4.31
CA GLY A 217 3.19 15.15 5.47
C GLY A 217 3.16 14.34 6.77
N GLY A 218 3.11 13.01 6.67
CA GLY A 218 2.93 12.14 7.84
C GLY A 218 1.46 12.00 8.28
N TYR A 219 0.49 12.19 7.37
CA TYR A 219 -0.93 12.20 7.68
C TYR A 219 -1.50 10.80 7.87
N ASP A 220 -2.47 10.66 8.77
CA ASP A 220 -3.21 9.41 8.95
C ASP A 220 -4.04 9.11 7.69
N THR A 221 -4.05 7.84 7.28
CA THR A 221 -4.85 7.39 6.14
C THR A 221 -6.24 6.95 6.58
N PRO A 222 -7.29 7.07 5.74
CA PRO A 222 -8.65 6.69 6.13
C PRO A 222 -8.77 5.22 6.49
N ALA A 223 -8.02 4.36 5.79
CA ALA A 223 -7.96 2.92 6.05
C ALA A 223 -7.07 2.55 7.26
N GLY A 224 -6.43 3.53 7.89
CA GLY A 224 -5.66 3.37 9.12
C GLY A 224 -4.39 2.51 9.01
N PRO A 225 -3.77 2.21 10.16
CA PRO A 225 -4.16 2.69 11.48
C PRO A 225 -3.81 4.16 11.72
N PRO A 226 -4.48 4.84 12.66
CA PRO A 226 -4.03 6.15 13.11
C PRO A 226 -2.66 6.05 13.81
N ALA A 227 -1.85 7.10 13.74
CA ALA A 227 -0.53 7.12 14.35
C ALA A 227 -0.59 6.87 15.87
N ARG A 228 -1.56 7.49 16.54
CA ARG A 228 -1.77 7.31 17.97
C ARG A 228 -1.97 5.84 18.31
N GLY A 229 -1.08 5.30 19.14
CA GLY A 229 -1.19 3.95 19.69
C GLY A 229 -0.82 2.82 18.73
N ASN A 230 -0.23 3.12 17.57
CA ASN A 230 0.24 2.14 16.59
C ASN A 230 1.72 2.28 16.20
N PRO A 231 2.66 2.53 17.13
CA PRO A 231 4.07 2.57 16.76
C PRO A 231 4.58 1.18 16.36
N ARG A 232 5.65 1.16 15.56
CA ARG A 232 6.54 0.01 15.36
C ARG A 232 7.96 0.42 15.73
N VAL A 233 8.83 -0.57 15.90
CA VAL A 233 10.26 -0.33 16.05
C VAL A 233 10.98 -0.81 14.79
N PHE A 234 11.87 0.02 14.27
CA PHE A 234 12.75 -0.30 13.17
C PHE A 234 14.18 -0.36 13.70
N ALA A 235 14.82 -1.52 13.58
CA ALA A 235 16.20 -1.71 13.98
C ALA A 235 17.13 -1.06 12.95
N ALA A 236 17.89 -0.05 13.35
CA ALA A 236 18.91 0.57 12.52
C ALA A 236 20.32 0.32 13.09
N PRO A 237 21.39 0.46 12.29
CA PRO A 237 22.77 0.35 12.78
C PRO A 237 23.07 1.31 13.94
N SER A 238 22.40 2.47 13.98
CA SER A 238 22.50 3.48 15.05
C SER A 238 21.64 3.18 16.28
N GLY A 239 20.98 2.02 16.33
CA GLY A 239 20.01 1.65 17.36
C GLY A 239 18.55 1.66 16.88
N ASP A 240 17.67 1.21 17.76
CA ASP A 240 16.23 1.10 17.51
C ASP A 240 15.57 2.47 17.31
N ARG A 241 14.71 2.59 16.30
CA ARG A 241 13.93 3.80 16.02
C ARG A 241 12.45 3.49 16.08
N VAL A 242 11.70 4.30 16.81
CA VAL A 242 10.23 4.26 16.75
C VAL A 242 9.78 4.87 15.43
N VAL A 243 8.96 4.13 14.70
CA VAL A 243 8.34 4.56 13.43
C VAL A 243 6.82 4.52 13.57
N TRP A 244 6.15 5.43 12.88
CA TRP A 244 4.69 5.62 12.93
C TRP A 244 4.07 5.24 11.59
N PRO A 245 2.76 4.95 11.50
CA PRO A 245 2.08 4.50 10.28
C PRO A 245 2.39 5.27 9.00
N ALA A 246 2.54 6.59 9.08
CA ALA A 246 2.87 7.40 7.91
C ALA A 246 4.36 7.36 7.49
N ASP A 247 5.22 6.73 8.28
CA ASP A 247 6.60 6.43 7.90
C ASP A 247 6.61 5.22 6.96
N PRO A 248 7.25 5.29 5.78
CA PRO A 248 7.27 4.17 4.83
C PRO A 248 7.89 2.89 5.40
N ARG A 249 8.73 3.00 6.45
CA ARG A 249 9.31 1.84 7.16
C ARG A 249 8.31 1.13 8.06
N TRP A 250 7.19 1.78 8.39
CA TRP A 250 6.10 1.13 9.12
C TRP A 250 5.34 0.17 8.21
N GLY A 251 5.16 0.49 6.92
CA GLY A 251 4.52 -0.35 5.90
C GLY A 251 3.14 0.14 5.45
N ASN A 252 2.59 -0.42 4.39
CA ASN A 252 1.36 0.13 3.78
C ASN A 252 0.10 -0.69 4.12
N ASN A 253 0.02 -1.26 5.32
CA ASN A 253 -1.09 -2.13 5.71
C ASN A 253 -2.34 -1.33 6.11
N ALA A 254 -3.44 -1.56 5.40
CA ALA A 254 -4.76 -1.06 5.77
C ALA A 254 -5.37 -1.88 6.92
N MET A 255 -6.06 -1.20 7.82
CA MET A 255 -6.72 -1.74 9.01
C MET A 255 -8.19 -1.32 9.00
N THR A 256 -8.96 -2.05 8.20
CA THR A 256 -10.41 -1.90 7.98
C THR A 256 -10.97 -3.25 7.56
N ALA A 257 -12.29 -3.44 7.61
CA ALA A 257 -12.94 -4.64 7.08
C ALA A 257 -12.54 -4.87 5.61
N GLY A 258 -11.99 -6.05 5.29
CA GLY A 258 -11.40 -6.37 3.98
C GLY A 258 -9.89 -6.08 3.86
N GLY A 259 -9.30 -5.41 4.86
CA GLY A 259 -7.88 -5.08 4.94
C GLY A 259 -7.33 -4.38 3.69
N GLY A 260 -6.14 -4.78 3.26
CA GLY A 260 -5.48 -4.24 2.07
C GLY A 260 -6.30 -4.33 0.78
N THR A 261 -7.26 -5.28 0.66
CA THR A 261 -8.09 -5.42 -0.53
C THR A 261 -9.04 -4.24 -0.78
N ARG A 262 -9.25 -3.36 0.22
CA ARG A 262 -10.00 -2.11 0.05
C ARG A 262 -9.24 -1.07 -0.78
N VAL A 263 -7.92 -1.03 -0.63
CA VAL A 263 -7.06 0.07 -1.13
C VAL A 263 -5.89 -0.40 -1.98
N TYR A 264 -5.74 -1.70 -2.22
CA TYR A 264 -4.74 -2.22 -3.17
C TYR A 264 -5.02 -1.82 -4.64
N GLY A 265 -4.09 -2.18 -5.52
CA GLY A 265 -4.20 -2.00 -6.96
C GLY A 265 -4.90 -3.15 -7.72
N ALA A 266 -5.37 -4.17 -7.01
CA ALA A 266 -6.12 -5.30 -7.55
C ALA A 266 -5.40 -6.21 -8.57
N GLN A 267 -4.09 -6.11 -8.77
CA GLN A 267 -3.36 -7.04 -9.64
C GLN A 267 -3.38 -8.47 -9.09
N ALA A 268 -3.78 -9.43 -9.93
CA ALA A 268 -4.18 -10.78 -9.55
C ALA A 268 -3.35 -11.85 -10.28
N TRP A 269 -2.04 -11.82 -10.05
CA TRP A 269 -1.10 -12.73 -10.69
C TRP A 269 -1.09 -14.09 -10.01
N ARG A 270 -1.12 -15.17 -10.79
CA ARG A 270 -0.72 -16.50 -10.29
C ARG A 270 0.81 -16.55 -10.18
N PHE A 271 1.32 -17.26 -9.19
CA PHE A 271 2.70 -17.71 -9.23
C PHE A 271 2.85 -18.72 -10.36
N CYS A 272 4.02 -18.75 -11.00
CA CYS A 272 4.37 -19.77 -11.99
C CYS A 272 5.10 -20.93 -11.31
N ALA A 273 5.34 -22.03 -12.03
CA ALA A 273 5.94 -23.23 -11.44
C ALA A 273 7.31 -22.96 -10.80
N GLU A 274 8.13 -22.13 -11.44
CA GLU A 274 9.46 -21.75 -10.95
C GLU A 274 9.43 -20.96 -9.64
N ASP A 275 8.36 -20.20 -9.34
CA ASP A 275 8.23 -19.50 -8.06
C ASP A 275 8.14 -20.48 -6.87
N PHE A 276 7.60 -21.68 -7.09
CA PHE A 276 7.50 -22.74 -6.08
C PHE A 276 8.83 -23.52 -5.91
N ALA A 277 9.74 -23.42 -6.88
CA ALA A 277 10.95 -24.24 -6.97
C ALA A 277 12.23 -23.38 -7.07
N MET A 278 12.25 -22.22 -6.40
CA MET A 278 13.34 -21.25 -6.52
C MET A 278 14.71 -21.82 -6.11
N ALA A 279 14.81 -22.55 -5.00
CA ALA A 279 16.07 -23.13 -4.54
C ALA A 279 16.53 -24.26 -5.47
N SER A 280 15.61 -25.11 -5.95
CA SER A 280 15.94 -26.13 -6.94
C SER A 280 16.35 -25.55 -8.29
N THR A 281 15.76 -24.41 -8.70
CA THR A 281 16.01 -23.78 -10.00
C THR A 281 17.30 -22.95 -10.02
N TYR A 282 17.57 -22.21 -8.94
CA TYR A 282 18.64 -21.22 -8.89
C TYR A 282 19.76 -21.56 -7.89
N GLY A 283 19.64 -22.68 -7.17
CA GLY A 283 20.47 -22.97 -6.01
C GLY A 283 20.09 -22.12 -4.80
N VAL A 284 20.83 -22.26 -3.70
CA VAL A 284 20.67 -21.45 -2.49
C VAL A 284 21.86 -20.49 -2.40
N PRO A 285 21.67 -19.19 -2.71
CA PRO A 285 22.72 -18.20 -2.57
C PRO A 285 23.27 -18.17 -1.14
N GLU A 286 24.58 -17.94 -1.02
CA GLU A 286 25.24 -17.72 0.27
C GLU A 286 24.56 -16.58 1.05
N ASP A 287 24.46 -16.72 2.37
CA ASP A 287 23.76 -15.79 3.27
C ASP A 287 22.27 -15.57 2.94
N SER A 288 21.65 -16.51 2.22
CA SER A 288 20.21 -16.57 2.04
C SER A 288 19.58 -17.70 2.85
N SER A 289 18.26 -17.65 2.95
CA SER A 289 17.40 -18.71 3.47
C SER A 289 16.43 -19.21 2.40
N LEU A 290 16.81 -19.04 1.13
CA LEU A 290 16.02 -19.45 -0.03
C LEU A 290 15.72 -20.95 0.06
N ALA A 291 14.46 -21.28 -0.16
CA ALA A 291 13.95 -22.64 -0.08
C ALA A 291 12.84 -22.82 -1.11
N ASP A 292 12.56 -24.07 -1.45
CA ASP A 292 11.40 -24.43 -2.24
C ASP A 292 10.15 -24.47 -1.38
N TRP A 293 9.02 -24.24 -2.01
CA TRP A 293 7.72 -24.44 -1.38
C TRP A 293 7.50 -25.94 -1.14
N PRO A 294 6.80 -26.34 -0.06
CA PRO A 294 6.44 -27.73 0.17
C PRO A 294 5.24 -28.20 -0.69
N ILE A 295 4.80 -27.35 -1.62
CA ILE A 295 3.71 -27.56 -2.59
C ILE A 295 4.15 -27.00 -3.94
N GLY A 296 3.61 -27.54 -5.03
CA GLY A 296 3.83 -27.02 -6.38
C GLY A 296 2.64 -26.25 -6.94
N TYR A 297 2.80 -25.71 -8.15
CA TYR A 297 1.72 -25.04 -8.87
C TYR A 297 0.46 -25.91 -8.98
N ALA A 298 0.61 -27.20 -9.30
CA ALA A 298 -0.52 -28.12 -9.47
C ALA A 298 -1.32 -28.34 -8.18
N ASP A 299 -0.68 -28.25 -7.00
CA ASP A 299 -1.37 -28.37 -5.72
C ASP A 299 -2.26 -27.17 -5.42
N LEU A 300 -1.88 -25.98 -5.91
CA LEU A 300 -2.57 -24.71 -5.65
C LEU A 300 -3.47 -24.26 -6.81
N GLU A 301 -3.32 -24.83 -8.00
CA GLU A 301 -4.13 -24.50 -9.20
C GLU A 301 -5.64 -24.51 -8.92
N PRO A 302 -6.22 -25.53 -8.24
CA PRO A 302 -7.66 -25.56 -7.98
C PRO A 302 -8.11 -24.41 -7.07
N ASP A 303 -7.26 -24.03 -6.12
CA ASP A 303 -7.54 -22.92 -5.20
C ASP A 303 -7.33 -21.56 -5.87
N TYR A 304 -6.41 -21.45 -6.85
CA TYR A 304 -6.30 -20.29 -7.72
C TYR A 304 -7.55 -20.12 -8.58
N ASP A 305 -8.02 -21.18 -9.23
CA ASP A 305 -9.25 -21.14 -10.03
C ASP A 305 -10.43 -20.67 -9.18
N ARG A 306 -10.57 -21.24 -7.99
CA ARG A 306 -11.63 -20.85 -7.05
C ARG A 306 -11.53 -19.39 -6.63
N ALA A 307 -10.35 -18.92 -6.24
CA ALA A 307 -10.11 -17.53 -5.86
C ALA A 307 -10.43 -16.56 -7.01
N GLU A 308 -10.03 -16.88 -8.24
CA GLU A 308 -10.32 -16.06 -9.42
C GLU A 308 -11.82 -15.93 -9.68
N TRP A 309 -12.57 -17.03 -9.58
CA TRP A 309 -14.01 -17.05 -9.87
C TRP A 309 -14.88 -16.51 -8.73
N GLU A 310 -14.54 -16.80 -7.47
CA GLU A 310 -15.34 -16.38 -6.32
C GLU A 310 -15.11 -14.92 -5.95
N ILE A 311 -13.88 -14.41 -6.10
CA ILE A 311 -13.60 -12.98 -5.87
C ILE A 311 -13.86 -12.16 -7.14
N GLY A 312 -13.63 -12.75 -8.32
CA GLY A 312 -13.88 -12.13 -9.62
C GLY A 312 -12.64 -11.45 -10.18
N VAL A 313 -11.97 -12.14 -11.11
CA VAL A 313 -10.79 -11.61 -11.82
C VAL A 313 -11.11 -11.38 -13.30
N SER A 314 -10.82 -10.19 -13.80
CA SER A 314 -10.76 -9.90 -15.24
C SER A 314 -9.34 -10.19 -15.75
N GLY A 315 -9.22 -10.81 -16.93
CA GLY A 315 -7.91 -11.08 -17.50
C GLY A 315 -7.96 -11.91 -18.78
N ASP A 316 -6.80 -12.10 -19.38
CA ASP A 316 -6.56 -12.98 -20.53
C ASP A 316 -5.12 -13.50 -20.39
N PRO A 317 -4.91 -14.83 -20.35
CA PRO A 317 -3.56 -15.39 -20.24
C PRO A 317 -2.74 -15.26 -21.53
N ALA A 318 -3.35 -14.85 -22.65
CA ALA A 318 -2.63 -14.70 -23.91
C ALA A 318 -1.46 -13.71 -23.79
N GLY A 319 -0.28 -14.17 -24.19
CA GLY A 319 0.95 -13.38 -24.17
C GLY A 319 1.67 -13.35 -22.81
N ASP A 320 1.14 -14.01 -21.78
CA ASP A 320 1.84 -14.22 -20.51
C ASP A 320 2.77 -15.44 -20.62
N SER A 321 4.07 -15.19 -20.71
CA SER A 321 5.12 -16.22 -20.80
C SER A 321 5.25 -17.09 -19.53
N CYS A 322 4.63 -16.67 -18.43
CA CYS A 322 4.59 -17.40 -17.16
C CYS A 322 3.19 -17.96 -16.83
N ALA A 323 2.26 -17.97 -17.79
CA ALA A 323 0.94 -18.56 -17.59
C ALA A 323 1.02 -20.07 -17.35
N GLY A 324 0.76 -20.49 -16.12
CA GLY A 324 0.59 -21.90 -15.77
C GLY A 324 -0.73 -22.49 -16.32
N PRO A 325 -0.87 -23.83 -16.34
CA PRO A 325 -2.10 -24.49 -16.78
C PRO A 325 -3.30 -24.07 -15.93
N ARG A 326 -4.46 -23.88 -16.55
CA ARG A 326 -5.67 -23.42 -15.87
C ARG A 326 -6.80 -24.40 -16.09
N THR A 327 -7.52 -24.77 -15.03
CA THR A 327 -8.72 -25.61 -15.13
C THR A 327 -9.79 -24.95 -16.01
N ARG A 328 -9.96 -23.63 -15.88
CA ARG A 328 -10.81 -22.82 -16.77
C ARG A 328 -10.24 -21.41 -16.97
N GLY A 329 -10.81 -20.68 -17.93
CA GLY A 329 -10.47 -19.28 -18.23
C GLY A 329 -10.81 -18.32 -17.09
N TYR A 330 -10.43 -17.06 -17.23
CA TYR A 330 -10.85 -16.00 -16.30
C TYR A 330 -12.38 -15.83 -16.32
N PRO A 331 -13.02 -15.48 -15.19
CA PRO A 331 -14.47 -15.27 -15.16
C PRO A 331 -14.95 -14.06 -15.94
N MET A 332 -14.05 -13.13 -16.30
CA MET A 332 -14.35 -11.91 -17.03
C MET A 332 -13.23 -11.57 -18.02
N PRO A 333 -13.54 -10.91 -19.15
CA PRO A 333 -12.51 -10.43 -20.08
C PRO A 333 -11.64 -9.33 -19.44
N PRO A 334 -10.47 -8.99 -20.01
CA PRO A 334 -9.63 -7.90 -19.50
C PRO A 334 -10.38 -6.55 -19.43
N VAL A 335 -9.94 -5.69 -18.51
CA VAL A 335 -10.30 -4.26 -18.56
C VAL A 335 -9.73 -3.62 -19.83
N ARG A 336 -10.36 -2.53 -20.29
CA ARG A 336 -9.90 -1.82 -21.49
C ARG A 336 -8.50 -1.22 -21.27
N PRO A 337 -7.56 -1.37 -22.23
CA PRO A 337 -6.25 -0.70 -22.17
C PRO A 337 -6.38 0.83 -22.21
N ASN A 338 -5.47 1.52 -21.51
CA ASN A 338 -5.38 2.98 -21.48
C ASN A 338 -4.34 3.54 -22.49
N GLY A 339 -4.14 4.86 -22.49
CA GLY A 339 -3.15 5.55 -23.32
C GLY A 339 -1.73 4.99 -23.21
N THR A 340 -1.25 4.78 -21.98
CA THR A 340 0.12 4.30 -21.71
C THR A 340 0.31 2.89 -22.26
N ALA A 341 -0.65 1.99 -22.04
CA ALA A 341 -0.59 0.62 -22.54
C ALA A 341 -0.46 0.57 -24.07
N ARG A 342 -1.13 1.48 -24.81
CA ARG A 342 -1.05 1.54 -26.27
C ARG A 342 0.34 1.88 -26.80
N VAL A 343 1.03 2.84 -26.19
CA VAL A 343 2.40 3.21 -26.63
C VAL A 343 3.41 2.14 -26.24
N LEU A 344 3.26 1.54 -25.06
CA LEU A 344 4.11 0.45 -24.59
C LEU A 344 3.97 -0.81 -25.45
N ALA A 345 2.77 -1.13 -25.94
CA ALA A 345 2.57 -2.26 -26.86
C ALA A 345 3.40 -2.13 -28.14
N ALA A 346 3.60 -0.90 -28.65
CA ALA A 346 4.46 -0.66 -29.81
C ALA A 346 5.94 -0.86 -29.48
N GLY A 347 6.39 -0.42 -28.29
CA GLY A 347 7.75 -0.66 -27.81
C GLY A 347 8.04 -2.15 -27.59
N ALA A 348 7.09 -2.88 -27.01
CA ALA A 348 7.21 -4.31 -26.77
C ALA A 348 7.43 -5.09 -28.08
N ARG A 349 6.62 -4.79 -29.11
CA ARG A 349 6.79 -5.40 -30.44
C ARG A 349 8.17 -5.16 -31.06
N ARG A 350 8.75 -3.97 -30.86
CA ARG A 350 10.10 -3.66 -31.37
C ARG A 350 11.20 -4.44 -30.65
N LEU A 351 11.00 -4.72 -29.37
CA LEU A 351 11.94 -5.49 -28.55
C LEU A 351 11.69 -7.01 -28.62
N GLY A 352 10.60 -7.44 -29.25
CA GLY A 352 10.19 -8.85 -29.25
C GLY A 352 9.69 -9.36 -27.90
N LEU A 353 9.25 -8.45 -27.02
CA LEU A 353 8.70 -8.83 -25.70
C LEU A 353 7.30 -9.41 -25.84
N ALA A 354 7.06 -10.54 -25.17
CA ALA A 354 5.70 -11.03 -24.96
C ALA A 354 5.00 -10.13 -23.94
N THR A 355 3.75 -9.76 -24.25
CA THR A 355 2.95 -8.90 -23.38
C THR A 355 1.54 -9.45 -23.24
N SER A 356 0.98 -9.30 -22.05
CA SER A 356 -0.39 -9.66 -21.71
C SER A 356 -1.11 -8.45 -21.09
N PRO A 357 -2.46 -8.43 -21.11
CA PRO A 357 -3.18 -7.56 -20.18
C PRO A 357 -2.88 -7.98 -18.74
N VAL A 358 -2.96 -7.02 -17.82
CA VAL A 358 -2.79 -7.29 -16.39
C VAL A 358 -4.07 -7.95 -15.85
N PRO A 359 -4.01 -9.12 -15.18
CA PRO A 359 -5.18 -9.69 -14.52
C PRO A 359 -5.54 -8.86 -13.30
N LEU A 360 -6.81 -8.48 -13.17
CA LEU A 360 -7.29 -7.57 -12.14
C LEU A 360 -8.51 -8.13 -11.41
N LEU A 361 -8.51 -8.04 -10.08
CA LEU A 361 -9.67 -8.23 -9.21
C LEU A 361 -10.64 -7.03 -9.36
N ILE A 362 -11.14 -6.83 -10.57
CA ILE A 362 -12.03 -5.73 -10.96
C ILE A 362 -13.07 -6.28 -11.94
N ASN A 363 -14.33 -5.90 -11.72
CA ASN A 363 -15.42 -6.20 -12.65
C ASN A 363 -15.23 -5.43 -13.97
N SER A 364 -14.81 -6.11 -15.05
CA SER A 364 -14.78 -5.52 -16.40
C SER A 364 -16.14 -5.53 -17.08
N VAL A 365 -17.05 -6.38 -16.61
CA VAL A 365 -18.47 -6.48 -16.97
C VAL A 365 -19.29 -6.58 -15.68
N PRO A 366 -20.61 -6.25 -15.70
CA PRO A 366 -21.45 -6.44 -14.52
C PRO A 366 -21.41 -7.90 -14.04
N ARG A 367 -21.23 -8.10 -12.74
CA ARG A 367 -21.04 -9.43 -12.13
C ARG A 367 -21.46 -9.42 -10.67
N ASP A 368 -22.06 -10.53 -10.21
CA ASP A 368 -22.42 -10.80 -8.82
C ASP A 368 -23.23 -9.66 -8.18
N GLY A 369 -24.20 -9.14 -8.94
CA GLY A 369 -25.08 -8.04 -8.52
C GLY A 369 -24.40 -6.65 -8.47
N ARG A 370 -23.13 -6.53 -8.89
CA ARG A 370 -22.38 -5.27 -8.96
C ARG A 370 -22.12 -4.86 -10.41
N GLY A 371 -21.97 -3.55 -10.62
CA GLY A 371 -21.69 -2.98 -11.95
C GLY A 371 -20.28 -3.30 -12.47
N ALA A 372 -19.95 -2.70 -13.61
CA ALA A 372 -18.62 -2.76 -14.22
C ALA A 372 -17.80 -1.51 -13.88
N CYS A 373 -16.47 -1.65 -13.91
CA CYS A 373 -15.51 -0.57 -13.72
C CYS A 373 -15.80 0.60 -14.67
N THR A 374 -15.89 1.80 -14.10
CA THR A 374 -16.12 3.02 -14.87
C THR A 374 -14.84 3.61 -15.46
N GLY A 375 -13.66 3.20 -15.00
CA GLY A 375 -12.37 3.74 -15.46
C GLY A 375 -11.89 4.98 -14.69
N CYS A 376 -12.26 5.12 -13.41
CA CYS A 376 -11.79 6.23 -12.56
C CYS A 376 -10.27 6.20 -12.31
N ALA A 377 -9.64 7.37 -12.16
CA ALA A 377 -8.20 7.51 -11.96
C ALA A 377 -7.69 7.07 -10.58
N THR A 378 -8.58 6.74 -9.65
CA THR A 378 -8.25 6.57 -8.22
C THR A 378 -8.44 5.11 -7.78
N CYS A 379 -7.54 4.24 -8.26
CA CYS A 379 -7.58 2.81 -7.94
C CYS A 379 -6.69 2.45 -6.74
N VAL A 380 -5.37 2.54 -6.88
CA VAL A 380 -4.43 2.16 -5.82
C VAL A 380 -4.37 3.23 -4.74
N GLY A 381 -4.42 2.80 -3.49
CA GLY A 381 -4.42 3.69 -2.33
C GLY A 381 -5.78 4.18 -1.87
N PHE A 382 -6.82 3.98 -2.68
CA PHE A 382 -8.16 4.55 -2.48
C PHE A 382 -9.24 3.47 -2.50
N GLY A 383 -10.40 3.79 -1.91
CA GLY A 383 -11.60 2.98 -2.07
C GLY A 383 -12.16 3.10 -3.49
N CYS A 384 -12.76 2.03 -4.01
CA CYS A 384 -13.47 2.11 -5.29
C CYS A 384 -14.85 2.74 -5.07
N PRO A 385 -15.16 3.91 -5.67
CA PRO A 385 -16.43 4.61 -5.40
C PRO A 385 -17.67 3.80 -5.77
N GLY A 386 -17.55 2.93 -6.79
CA GLY A 386 -18.64 2.05 -7.24
C GLY A 386 -18.54 0.62 -6.75
N GLU A 387 -17.60 0.30 -5.86
CA GLU A 387 -17.42 -1.07 -5.35
C GLU A 387 -17.24 -2.12 -6.46
N TYR A 388 -16.63 -1.75 -7.61
CA TYR A 388 -16.30 -2.67 -8.71
C TYR A 388 -14.95 -3.37 -8.54
N LYS A 389 -14.11 -2.84 -7.65
CA LYS A 389 -12.84 -3.43 -7.24
C LYS A 389 -13.13 -4.48 -6.16
N ASN A 390 -12.65 -5.70 -6.40
CA ASN A 390 -13.12 -6.91 -5.73
C ASN A 390 -12.26 -7.29 -4.53
N GLY A 391 -12.72 -6.98 -3.33
CA GLY A 391 -12.07 -7.44 -2.09
C GLY A 391 -12.97 -8.36 -1.29
N THR A 392 -12.46 -8.88 -0.19
CA THR A 392 -13.24 -9.82 0.65
C THR A 392 -14.50 -9.18 1.24
N HIS A 393 -14.44 -7.88 1.57
CA HIS A 393 -15.55 -7.06 2.07
C HIS A 393 -16.79 -7.01 1.17
N ASN A 394 -16.66 -7.09 -0.16
CA ASN A 394 -17.76 -6.99 -1.11
C ASN A 394 -17.98 -8.27 -1.94
N THR A 395 -17.34 -9.37 -1.52
CA THR A 395 -17.47 -10.69 -2.16
C THR A 395 -17.80 -11.75 -1.10
N VAL A 396 -16.80 -12.29 -0.42
CA VAL A 396 -16.90 -13.48 0.44
C VAL A 396 -17.35 -13.18 1.87
N ILE A 397 -17.05 -12.01 2.46
CA ILE A 397 -17.53 -11.68 3.81
C ILE A 397 -19.06 -11.54 3.85
N PRO A 398 -19.71 -10.81 2.91
CA PRO A 398 -21.17 -10.78 2.84
C PRO A 398 -21.79 -12.17 2.67
N ARG A 399 -21.17 -13.06 1.87
CA ARG A 399 -21.60 -14.46 1.73
C ARG A 399 -21.49 -15.23 3.05
N ALA A 400 -20.36 -15.08 3.76
CA ALA A 400 -20.15 -15.69 5.07
C ALA A 400 -21.25 -15.28 6.07
N VAL A 401 -21.57 -13.98 6.15
CA VAL A 401 -22.63 -13.45 7.02
C VAL A 401 -24.00 -13.97 6.60
N ALA A 402 -24.28 -14.06 5.30
CA ALA A 402 -25.55 -14.55 4.76
C ALA A 402 -25.87 -16.01 5.14
N THR A 403 -24.87 -16.81 5.54
CA THR A 403 -25.09 -18.16 6.09
C THR A 403 -25.82 -18.14 7.44
N GLY A 404 -25.85 -17.01 8.14
CA GLY A 404 -26.31 -16.88 9.53
C GLY A 404 -25.35 -17.50 10.55
N ARG A 405 -24.12 -17.83 10.15
CA ARG A 405 -23.11 -18.51 10.99
C ARG A 405 -21.81 -17.75 11.17
N CYS A 406 -21.67 -16.57 10.56
CA CYS A 406 -20.48 -15.75 10.69
C CYS A 406 -20.81 -14.42 11.36
N ASP A 407 -20.30 -14.23 12.57
CA ASP A 407 -20.35 -12.94 13.28
C ASP A 407 -19.10 -12.13 12.92
N VAL A 408 -19.29 -10.86 12.56
CA VAL A 408 -18.18 -9.93 12.24
C VAL A 408 -18.03 -8.91 13.36
N LEU A 409 -16.87 -8.89 14.02
CA LEU A 409 -16.56 -7.99 15.12
C LEU A 409 -15.46 -7.00 14.70
N THR A 410 -15.83 -5.74 14.46
CA THR A 410 -14.91 -4.67 14.06
C THR A 410 -14.37 -3.87 15.25
N GLY A 411 -13.33 -3.04 15.02
CA GLY A 411 -12.74 -2.18 16.03
C GLY A 411 -12.05 -2.93 17.18
N THR A 412 -11.77 -4.23 17.00
CA THR A 412 -11.32 -5.13 18.06
C THR A 412 -10.01 -5.80 17.68
N GLN A 413 -9.00 -5.71 18.55
CA GLN A 413 -7.70 -6.33 18.34
C GLN A 413 -7.62 -7.66 19.07
N ALA A 414 -7.23 -8.74 18.37
CA ALA A 414 -6.74 -9.94 19.03
C ALA A 414 -5.39 -9.63 19.70
N VAL A 415 -5.31 -9.85 21.01
CA VAL A 415 -4.13 -9.51 21.80
C VAL A 415 -3.29 -10.71 22.22
N ARG A 416 -3.89 -11.92 22.23
CA ARG A 416 -3.22 -13.17 22.56
C ARG A 416 -4.06 -14.37 22.08
N VAL A 417 -3.41 -15.41 21.57
CA VAL A 417 -4.00 -16.75 21.43
C VAL A 417 -3.88 -17.43 22.78
N THR A 418 -5.00 -17.93 23.32
CA THR A 418 -5.04 -18.54 24.65
C THR A 418 -4.85 -20.05 24.56
N THR A 419 -4.14 -20.60 25.54
CA THR A 419 -3.83 -22.03 25.63
C THR A 419 -4.23 -22.57 27.00
N GLY A 420 -4.64 -23.83 27.06
CA GLY A 420 -5.00 -24.50 28.31
C GLY A 420 -4.59 -25.98 28.36
N GLY A 421 -4.69 -26.53 29.57
CA GLY A 421 -4.41 -27.94 29.84
C GLY A 421 -2.91 -28.32 29.83
N PRO A 422 -2.60 -29.58 30.15
CA PRO A 422 -1.21 -30.03 30.36
C PRO A 422 -0.32 -30.03 29.12
N ARG A 423 -0.91 -29.95 27.93
CA ARG A 423 -0.17 -29.92 26.64
C ARG A 423 -0.19 -28.55 25.96
N GLY A 424 -0.75 -27.52 26.62
CA GLY A 424 -0.81 -26.17 26.04
C GLY A 424 -1.68 -26.05 24.79
N ARG A 425 -2.78 -26.83 24.69
CA ARG A 425 -3.68 -26.79 23.53
C ARG A 425 -4.31 -25.41 23.40
N VAL A 426 -4.45 -24.90 22.18
CA VAL A 426 -5.19 -23.65 21.91
C VAL A 426 -6.66 -23.80 22.34
N THR A 427 -7.13 -22.85 23.14
CA THR A 427 -8.49 -22.79 23.70
C THR A 427 -9.31 -21.62 23.17
N GLY A 428 -8.67 -20.60 22.60
CA GLY A 428 -9.37 -19.42 22.12
C GLY A 428 -8.47 -18.22 21.82
N VAL A 429 -9.07 -17.03 21.86
CA VAL A 429 -8.39 -15.76 21.61
C VAL A 429 -8.82 -14.73 22.66
N ALA A 430 -7.86 -14.02 23.23
CA ALA A 430 -8.09 -12.83 24.03
C ALA A 430 -8.17 -11.60 23.11
N LEU A 431 -9.20 -10.78 23.33
CA LEU A 431 -9.57 -9.62 22.54
C LEU A 431 -9.50 -8.35 23.38
N ALA A 432 -9.19 -7.22 22.74
CA ALA A 432 -9.25 -5.89 23.35
C ALA A 432 -9.87 -4.86 22.39
N THR A 433 -10.69 -3.98 22.94
CA THR A 433 -11.27 -2.81 22.25
C THR A 433 -11.22 -1.59 23.15
N GLU A 434 -11.27 -0.39 22.58
CA GLU A 434 -11.46 0.85 23.33
C GLU A 434 -12.84 1.43 23.02
N ARG A 435 -13.65 1.70 24.04
CA ARG A 435 -14.99 2.30 23.90
C ARG A 435 -15.18 3.36 24.98
N GLY A 436 -15.58 4.58 24.59
CA GLY A 436 -15.77 5.69 25.53
C GLY A 436 -14.52 6.00 26.36
N GLY A 437 -13.32 5.85 25.79
CA GLY A 437 -12.04 6.04 26.47
C GLY A 437 -11.65 4.92 27.45
N ARG A 438 -12.40 3.81 27.51
CA ARG A 438 -12.11 2.66 28.37
C ARG A 438 -11.67 1.46 27.53
N VAL A 439 -10.59 0.81 27.96
CA VAL A 439 -10.15 -0.46 27.38
C VAL A 439 -10.99 -1.59 27.96
N LEU A 440 -11.68 -2.34 27.09
CA LEU A 440 -12.42 -3.54 27.41
C LEU A 440 -11.61 -4.76 26.93
N ARG A 441 -11.68 -5.86 27.69
CA ARG A 441 -11.01 -7.12 27.35
C ARG A 441 -11.98 -8.28 27.53
N ARG A 442 -11.85 -9.29 26.66
CA ARG A 442 -12.67 -10.51 26.68
C ARG A 442 -11.87 -11.67 26.11
N GLU A 443 -12.04 -12.85 26.67
CA GLU A 443 -11.58 -14.09 26.05
C GLU A 443 -12.76 -14.80 25.38
N VAL A 444 -12.53 -15.31 24.17
CA VAL A 444 -13.52 -16.06 23.40
C VAL A 444 -12.96 -17.45 23.13
N ALA A 445 -13.69 -18.48 23.55
CA ALA A 445 -13.30 -19.87 23.32
C ALA A 445 -13.50 -20.27 21.85
N ALA A 446 -12.59 -21.09 21.32
CA ALA A 446 -12.62 -21.50 19.91
C ALA A 446 -12.26 -22.97 19.74
N GLY A 447 -12.96 -23.67 18.85
CA GLY A 447 -12.55 -25.01 18.38
C GLY A 447 -11.25 -24.92 17.58
N HIS A 448 -11.21 -24.00 16.62
CA HIS A 448 -10.06 -23.66 15.79
C HIS A 448 -9.77 -22.16 15.84
N VAL A 449 -8.50 -21.77 15.70
CA VAL A 449 -8.07 -20.39 15.52
C VAL A 449 -7.35 -20.28 14.17
N VAL A 450 -7.77 -19.34 13.33
CA VAL A 450 -7.14 -19.04 12.04
C VAL A 450 -6.57 -17.63 12.06
N LEU A 451 -5.26 -17.50 11.92
CA LEU A 451 -4.55 -16.23 11.93
C LEU A 451 -4.41 -15.70 10.49
N ALA A 452 -4.96 -14.52 10.24
CA ALA A 452 -4.91 -13.82 8.97
C ALA A 452 -4.73 -12.30 9.16
N ALA A 453 -3.90 -11.91 10.14
CA ALA A 453 -3.69 -10.51 10.53
C ALA A 453 -2.70 -9.77 9.61
N GLY A 454 -2.16 -10.45 8.60
CA GLY A 454 -1.07 -9.95 7.75
C GLY A 454 0.29 -10.30 8.33
N ALA A 455 1.30 -10.49 7.48
CA ALA A 455 2.53 -11.17 7.86
C ALA A 455 3.20 -10.63 9.14
N ILE A 456 3.26 -9.31 9.29
CA ILE A 456 3.88 -8.71 10.48
C ILE A 456 3.02 -8.88 11.74
N GLU A 457 1.71 -8.64 11.66
CA GLU A 457 0.85 -8.71 12.85
C GLU A 457 0.53 -10.15 13.26
N THR A 458 0.50 -11.11 12.31
CA THR A 458 0.38 -12.55 12.62
C THR A 458 1.59 -13.03 13.42
N ALA A 459 2.82 -12.71 12.97
CA ALA A 459 4.02 -13.04 13.72
C ALA A 459 4.06 -12.33 15.08
N ARG A 460 3.71 -11.04 15.13
CA ARG A 460 3.62 -10.29 16.39
C ARG A 460 2.62 -10.91 17.37
N LEU A 461 1.48 -11.39 16.91
CA LEU A 461 0.47 -12.02 17.76
C LEU A 461 0.99 -13.33 18.33
N LEU A 462 1.61 -14.20 17.52
CA LEU A 462 2.21 -15.45 17.99
C LEU A 462 3.32 -15.20 19.03
N LEU A 463 4.22 -14.25 18.77
CA LEU A 463 5.28 -13.86 19.70
C LEU A 463 4.74 -13.29 21.03
N ASN A 464 3.62 -12.56 20.99
CA ASN A 464 2.93 -12.08 22.21
C ASN A 464 2.02 -13.13 22.87
N SER A 465 1.93 -14.34 22.30
CA SER A 465 1.09 -15.43 22.80
C SER A 465 1.88 -16.48 23.59
N ALA A 466 3.01 -16.10 24.18
CA ALA A 466 3.84 -16.98 24.99
C ALA A 466 3.03 -17.73 26.06
N SER A 467 3.41 -18.98 26.32
CA SER A 467 2.81 -19.85 27.33
C SER A 467 3.90 -20.47 28.21
N ALA A 468 3.52 -21.21 29.25
CA ALA A 468 4.49 -21.95 30.07
C ALA A 468 5.27 -23.01 29.25
N HIS A 469 4.66 -23.57 28.20
CA HIS A 469 5.28 -24.56 27.33
C HIS A 469 6.09 -23.92 26.18
N GLU A 470 5.74 -22.68 25.82
CA GLU A 470 6.33 -21.95 24.71
C GLU A 470 6.63 -20.49 25.14
N PRO A 471 7.66 -20.28 25.97
CA PRO A 471 7.91 -18.98 26.62
C PRO A 471 8.34 -17.89 25.64
N ASN A 472 8.79 -18.26 24.43
CA ASN A 472 9.27 -17.34 23.41
C ASN A 472 8.22 -17.04 22.32
N GLY A 473 6.95 -17.34 22.59
CA GLY A 473 5.84 -17.20 21.65
C GLY A 473 5.28 -18.54 21.20
N LEU A 474 3.99 -18.57 20.92
CA LEU A 474 3.26 -19.77 20.52
C LEU A 474 3.76 -20.27 19.15
N GLY A 475 4.07 -21.55 19.03
CA GLY A 475 4.64 -22.15 17.81
C GLY A 475 6.09 -21.74 17.52
N ASN A 476 6.81 -21.12 18.48
CA ASN A 476 8.13 -20.54 18.27
C ASN A 476 9.28 -21.29 18.97
N ASN A 477 9.11 -22.57 19.30
CA ASN A 477 10.16 -23.35 19.98
C ASN A 477 11.44 -23.55 19.14
N THR A 478 11.35 -23.42 17.82
CA THR A 478 12.47 -23.50 16.88
C THR A 478 12.92 -22.14 16.34
N ASP A 479 12.45 -21.05 16.97
CA ASP A 479 12.75 -19.65 16.61
C ASP A 479 12.42 -19.29 15.14
N GLN A 480 11.41 -19.93 14.53
CA GLN A 480 11.03 -19.66 13.15
C GLN A 480 10.03 -18.50 13.01
N VAL A 481 9.24 -18.19 14.06
CA VAL A 481 8.24 -17.12 13.99
C VAL A 481 8.92 -15.78 13.77
N GLY A 482 8.42 -15.07 12.76
CA GLY A 482 8.87 -13.76 12.34
C GLY A 482 10.06 -13.76 11.39
N ARG A 483 10.79 -14.87 11.21
CA ARG A 483 11.93 -14.96 10.25
C ARG A 483 11.46 -14.92 8.81
N HIS A 484 12.39 -14.68 7.88
CA HIS A 484 12.14 -14.73 6.42
C HIS A 484 11.13 -13.68 5.94
N LEU A 485 11.04 -12.55 6.66
CA LEU A 485 10.21 -11.42 6.26
C LEU A 485 10.64 -10.95 4.87
N GLN A 486 9.66 -10.78 3.99
CA GLN A 486 9.82 -10.26 2.63
C GLN A 486 8.84 -9.10 2.39
N GLY A 487 9.14 -8.20 1.46
CA GLY A 487 8.24 -7.08 1.11
C GLY A 487 8.42 -6.48 -0.29
N HIS A 488 9.22 -7.11 -1.15
CA HIS A 488 9.68 -6.62 -2.44
C HIS A 488 10.48 -5.33 -2.42
N VAL A 489 11.55 -5.37 -3.20
CA VAL A 489 12.07 -4.18 -3.85
C VAL A 489 11.22 -3.90 -5.09
N TYR A 490 10.85 -2.64 -5.31
CA TYR A 490 10.27 -2.20 -6.58
C TYR A 490 11.33 -1.52 -7.44
N ALA A 491 11.41 -1.92 -8.70
CA ALA A 491 12.31 -1.36 -9.69
C ALA A 491 11.56 -0.94 -10.95
N GLY A 492 12.15 -0.06 -11.76
CA GLY A 492 11.53 0.40 -13.00
C GLY A 492 12.20 1.61 -13.61
N ALA A 493 11.46 2.36 -14.43
CA ALA A 493 11.91 3.61 -15.00
C ALA A 493 10.74 4.53 -15.35
N PHE A 494 10.97 5.83 -15.29
CA PHE A 494 10.08 6.85 -15.86
C PHE A 494 10.49 7.15 -17.30
N GLY A 495 9.51 7.37 -18.18
CA GLY A 495 9.72 7.84 -19.54
C GLY A 495 8.94 9.12 -19.78
N LEU A 496 9.60 10.13 -20.34
CA LEU A 496 8.98 11.35 -20.81
C LEU A 496 8.83 11.28 -22.34
N PHE A 497 7.63 11.57 -22.83
CA PHE A 497 7.27 11.53 -24.24
C PHE A 497 7.04 12.94 -24.79
N ASP A 498 7.13 13.10 -26.12
CA ASP A 498 6.78 14.36 -26.77
C ASP A 498 5.27 14.56 -26.86
N GLU A 499 4.52 13.47 -27.04
CA GLU A 499 3.06 13.47 -27.09
C GLU A 499 2.45 12.98 -25.77
N PRO A 500 1.21 13.40 -25.43
CA PRO A 500 0.49 12.85 -24.29
C PRO A 500 0.31 11.32 -24.38
N VAL A 501 0.67 10.61 -23.32
CA VAL A 501 0.53 9.16 -23.19
C VAL A 501 -0.40 8.76 -22.05
N GLN A 502 -0.56 9.61 -21.03
CA GLN A 502 -1.47 9.40 -19.91
C GLN A 502 -2.79 10.14 -20.14
N ASP A 503 -3.90 9.39 -20.18
CA ASP A 503 -5.25 9.87 -20.49
C ASP A 503 -6.19 9.93 -19.27
N CYS A 504 -5.66 9.67 -18.07
CA CYS A 504 -6.39 9.60 -16.80
C CYS A 504 -7.49 8.52 -16.77
N VAL A 505 -7.38 7.49 -17.62
CA VAL A 505 -8.30 6.36 -17.63
C VAL A 505 -7.73 5.24 -16.76
N GLY A 506 -8.39 4.96 -15.65
CA GLY A 506 -8.03 3.85 -14.78
C GLY A 506 -8.47 2.49 -15.34
N PRO A 507 -8.05 1.40 -14.69
CA PRO A 507 -7.41 1.34 -13.37
C PRO A 507 -5.90 1.65 -13.37
N GLY A 508 -5.28 1.84 -14.55
CA GLY A 508 -3.88 2.18 -14.70
C GLY A 508 -3.07 1.03 -15.29
N PRO A 509 -2.75 -0.05 -14.56
CA PRO A 509 -2.08 -1.21 -15.14
C PRO A 509 -2.96 -1.83 -16.24
N GLY A 510 -2.47 -1.80 -17.48
CA GLY A 510 -3.16 -2.27 -18.67
C GLY A 510 -2.31 -3.17 -19.57
N ILE A 511 -0.99 -3.17 -19.37
CA ILE A 511 -0.05 -4.05 -20.09
C ILE A 511 1.09 -4.48 -19.16
N ALA A 512 1.48 -5.74 -19.26
CA ALA A 512 2.66 -6.27 -18.59
C ALA A 512 3.48 -7.17 -19.49
N THR A 513 4.75 -7.33 -19.16
CA THR A 513 5.60 -8.43 -19.64
C THR A 513 6.06 -9.27 -18.46
N ASN A 514 6.00 -10.59 -18.63
CA ASN A 514 6.46 -11.58 -17.66
C ASN A 514 7.80 -12.21 -18.08
N ASP A 515 8.38 -11.79 -19.21
CA ASP A 515 9.60 -12.37 -19.79
C ASP A 515 10.82 -12.27 -18.88
N HIS A 516 10.78 -11.38 -17.88
CA HIS A 516 11.85 -11.12 -16.94
C HIS A 516 11.59 -11.72 -15.55
N ARG A 517 10.54 -12.54 -15.36
CA ARG A 517 10.26 -13.18 -14.07
C ARG A 517 11.29 -14.22 -13.69
N HIS A 518 11.75 -15.01 -14.67
CA HIS A 518 12.67 -16.11 -14.48
C HIS A 518 13.66 -16.22 -15.63
N ARG A 519 14.66 -17.11 -15.47
CA ARG A 519 15.68 -17.43 -16.49
C ARG A 519 16.46 -16.22 -17.00
N ASN A 520 16.73 -15.26 -16.12
CA ASN A 520 17.61 -14.14 -16.41
C ASN A 520 19.06 -14.54 -16.15
N ASP A 521 19.92 -14.42 -17.15
CA ASP A 521 21.32 -14.89 -17.07
C ASP A 521 22.07 -14.28 -15.88
N GLY A 522 22.60 -15.16 -15.02
CA GLY A 522 23.41 -14.78 -13.86
C GLY A 522 22.65 -14.12 -12.71
N LEU A 523 21.31 -14.16 -12.71
CA LEU A 523 20.45 -13.63 -11.64
C LEU A 523 19.59 -14.73 -11.00
N VAL A 524 19.25 -14.51 -9.72
CA VAL A 524 18.31 -15.37 -8.98
C VAL A 524 16.92 -14.77 -9.12
N GLY A 525 16.03 -15.46 -9.84
CA GLY A 525 14.67 -14.98 -10.11
C GLY A 525 14.62 -13.78 -11.06
N GLY A 526 13.79 -12.80 -10.72
CA GLY A 526 13.41 -11.72 -11.61
C GLY A 526 12.14 -11.00 -11.14
N GLY A 527 11.39 -10.42 -12.07
CA GLY A 527 10.11 -9.77 -11.78
C GLY A 527 9.34 -9.43 -13.06
N LEU A 528 8.03 -9.26 -12.93
CA LEU A 528 7.23 -8.68 -14.02
C LEU A 528 7.54 -7.18 -14.17
N LEU A 529 7.25 -6.62 -15.33
CA LEU A 529 7.18 -5.18 -15.54
C LEU A 529 5.82 -4.83 -16.12
N ALA A 530 5.17 -3.81 -15.57
CA ALA A 530 3.88 -3.30 -16.03
C ALA A 530 3.87 -1.77 -16.04
N ASP A 531 2.91 -1.18 -16.75
CA ASP A 531 2.58 0.23 -16.55
C ASP A 531 1.97 0.46 -15.16
N ASP A 532 2.32 1.59 -14.54
CA ASP A 532 1.84 1.94 -13.20
C ASP A 532 0.42 2.53 -13.22
N PHE A 533 -0.12 2.77 -12.04
CA PHE A 533 -1.44 3.36 -11.87
C PHE A 533 -1.50 4.81 -12.39
N VAL A 534 -2.71 5.32 -12.62
CA VAL A 534 -2.88 6.74 -13.00
C VAL A 534 -2.31 7.63 -11.88
N PRO A 535 -1.26 8.43 -12.15
CA PRO A 535 -0.63 9.23 -11.12
C PRO A 535 -1.49 10.46 -10.83
N THR A 536 -1.70 10.75 -9.54
CA THR A 536 -2.39 11.99 -9.13
C THR A 536 -1.52 13.21 -9.47
N PRO A 537 -2.10 14.40 -9.72
CA PRO A 537 -1.30 15.58 -10.06
C PRO A 537 -0.24 15.94 -9.01
N ILE A 538 -0.54 15.77 -7.71
CA ILE A 538 0.44 16.01 -6.65
C ILE A 538 1.58 14.99 -6.64
N GLN A 539 1.32 13.71 -6.95
CA GLN A 539 2.36 12.70 -7.09
C GLN A 539 3.25 12.97 -8.31
N THR A 540 2.66 13.39 -9.44
CA THR A 540 3.43 13.79 -10.61
C THR A 540 4.28 15.03 -10.34
N PHE A 541 3.75 16.02 -9.61
CA PHE A 541 4.53 17.19 -9.18
C PHE A 541 5.75 16.79 -8.36
N ALA A 542 5.59 15.88 -7.39
CA ALA A 542 6.69 15.34 -6.60
C ALA A 542 7.70 14.58 -7.46
N ALA A 543 7.23 13.75 -8.41
CA ALA A 543 8.08 13.00 -9.32
C ALA A 543 8.90 13.93 -10.23
N LEU A 544 8.26 14.90 -10.89
CA LEU A 544 8.94 15.84 -11.79
C LEU A 544 9.96 16.72 -11.05
N THR A 545 9.62 17.16 -9.83
CA THR A 545 10.54 17.94 -8.99
C THR A 545 11.72 17.07 -8.54
N GLY A 546 11.46 15.84 -8.10
CA GLY A 546 12.49 14.89 -7.66
C GLY A 546 13.45 14.46 -8.79
N LEU A 547 12.96 14.42 -10.03
CA LEU A 547 13.76 14.17 -11.23
C LEU A 547 14.49 15.43 -11.74
N GLY A 548 14.29 16.59 -11.12
CA GLY A 548 14.87 17.86 -11.56
C GLY A 548 14.34 18.37 -12.90
N LEU A 549 13.15 17.91 -13.32
CA LEU A 549 12.53 18.32 -14.58
C LEU A 549 11.82 19.66 -14.49
N ILE A 550 11.38 20.02 -13.29
CA ILE A 550 10.73 21.28 -12.97
C ILE A 550 11.29 21.80 -11.64
N PRO A 551 11.32 23.12 -11.39
CA PRO A 551 11.61 23.64 -10.07
C PRO A 551 10.47 23.34 -9.09
N ALA A 552 10.73 23.45 -7.79
CA ALA A 552 9.72 23.21 -6.75
C ALA A 552 8.69 24.35 -6.59
N TRP A 553 8.88 25.49 -7.26
CA TRP A 553 8.00 26.66 -7.13
C TRP A 553 8.15 27.60 -8.34
N GLY A 554 7.23 28.57 -8.44
CA GLY A 554 7.26 29.62 -9.44
C GLY A 554 6.59 29.25 -10.77
N ALA A 555 6.65 30.18 -11.73
CA ALA A 555 5.96 30.04 -13.02
C ALA A 555 6.46 28.83 -13.82
N ALA A 556 7.77 28.57 -13.80
CA ALA A 556 8.37 27.41 -14.48
C ALA A 556 7.89 26.06 -13.91
N ALA A 557 7.62 25.98 -12.60
CA ALA A 557 7.05 24.78 -11.99
C ALA A 557 5.63 24.50 -12.49
N LYS A 558 4.80 25.55 -12.54
CA LYS A 558 3.40 25.48 -13.00
C LYS A 558 3.31 25.15 -14.50
N GLU A 559 4.15 25.77 -15.32
CA GLU A 559 4.25 25.48 -16.76
C GLU A 559 4.74 24.04 -17.01
N GLY A 560 5.75 23.59 -16.25
CA GLY A 560 6.21 22.22 -16.32
C GLY A 560 5.12 21.20 -15.96
N MET A 561 4.31 21.46 -14.94
CA MET A 561 3.15 20.61 -14.63
C MET A 561 2.12 20.58 -15.77
N ARG A 562 1.81 21.74 -16.35
CA ARG A 562 0.87 21.86 -17.48
C ARG A 562 1.33 21.05 -18.70
N THR A 563 2.63 21.05 -18.98
CA THR A 563 3.19 20.45 -20.20
C THR A 563 3.60 18.99 -20.02
N LEU A 564 4.12 18.61 -18.86
CA LEU A 564 4.75 17.30 -18.66
C LEU A 564 3.83 16.27 -17.98
N TYR A 565 2.74 16.69 -17.32
CA TYR A 565 1.88 15.76 -16.55
C TYR A 565 1.38 14.59 -17.40
N SER A 566 0.78 14.87 -18.55
CA SER A 566 0.20 13.84 -19.43
C SER A 566 1.24 13.09 -20.28
N ARG A 567 2.51 13.49 -20.21
CA ARG A 567 3.62 12.97 -21.01
C ARG A 567 4.55 12.05 -20.23
N LEU A 568 4.34 11.91 -18.92
CA LEU A 568 5.14 11.05 -18.07
C LEU A 568 4.45 9.69 -17.91
N ALA A 569 5.18 8.62 -18.19
CA ALA A 569 4.77 7.25 -17.88
C ALA A 569 5.80 6.57 -16.96
N LEU A 570 5.35 5.56 -16.22
CA LEU A 570 6.18 4.71 -15.36
C LEU A 570 5.94 3.25 -15.74
N VAL A 571 7.04 2.53 -15.99
CA VAL A 571 7.05 1.07 -16.07
C VAL A 571 7.78 0.56 -14.83
N THR A 572 7.14 -0.32 -14.05
CA THR A 572 7.68 -0.80 -12.78
C THR A 572 7.12 -2.17 -12.41
N GLY A 573 7.81 -2.86 -11.50
CA GLY A 573 7.31 -4.10 -10.92
C GLY A 573 8.10 -4.55 -9.69
N PRO A 574 7.57 -5.56 -8.97
CA PRO A 574 8.22 -6.16 -7.81
C PRO A 574 9.35 -7.11 -8.21
N VAL A 575 10.44 -7.08 -7.44
CA VAL A 575 11.56 -8.03 -7.53
C VAL A 575 11.26 -9.25 -6.67
N GLN A 576 11.43 -10.46 -7.22
CA GLN A 576 11.46 -11.70 -6.46
C GLN A 576 12.60 -11.64 -5.43
N GLU A 577 12.23 -11.39 -4.18
CA GLU A 577 13.19 -11.16 -3.11
C GLU A 577 13.84 -12.49 -2.67
N VAL A 578 15.16 -12.49 -2.50
CA VAL A 578 15.90 -13.64 -1.96
C VAL A 578 15.79 -13.59 -0.44
N PRO A 579 15.04 -14.50 0.21
CA PRO A 579 14.69 -14.36 1.61
C PRO A 579 15.92 -14.59 2.50
N ARG A 580 16.02 -13.84 3.60
CA ARG A 580 17.03 -14.06 4.64
C ARG A 580 16.38 -14.32 6.00
N ALA A 581 17.00 -15.19 6.79
CA ALA A 581 16.45 -15.58 8.10
C ALA A 581 16.57 -14.45 9.16
N ASP A 582 17.46 -13.48 8.97
CA ASP A 582 17.67 -12.33 9.85
C ASP A 582 16.78 -11.12 9.49
N LEU A 583 16.22 -11.11 8.27
CA LEU A 583 15.10 -10.26 7.89
C LEU A 583 13.87 -10.76 8.63
N ARG A 584 13.52 -10.11 9.74
CA ARG A 584 12.54 -10.67 10.67
C ARG A 584 11.74 -9.67 11.48
N VAL A 585 10.61 -10.16 11.96
CA VAL A 585 9.77 -9.56 12.99
C VAL A 585 10.13 -10.16 14.34
N THR A 586 10.40 -9.30 15.32
CA THR A 586 10.40 -9.63 16.75
C THR A 586 9.45 -8.69 17.49
N VAL A 587 9.38 -8.79 18.82
CA VAL A 587 8.61 -7.86 19.65
C VAL A 587 9.54 -6.93 20.43
N SER A 588 9.16 -5.66 20.57
CA SER A 588 9.95 -4.68 21.32
C SER A 588 9.84 -4.91 22.83
N THR A 589 10.96 -4.80 23.54
CA THR A 589 10.97 -4.82 25.02
C THR A 589 10.63 -3.46 25.64
N ALA A 590 10.76 -2.36 24.86
CA ALA A 590 10.64 -0.98 25.35
C ALA A 590 9.36 -0.27 24.89
N VAL A 591 8.80 -0.65 23.75
CA VAL A 591 7.69 0.07 23.11
C VAL A 591 6.42 -0.79 23.12
N ARG A 592 5.32 -0.18 23.58
CA ARG A 592 4.01 -0.81 23.68
C ARG A 592 2.97 -0.06 22.87
N ASP A 593 1.95 -0.77 22.39
CA ASP A 593 0.78 -0.18 21.74
C ASP A 593 -0.23 0.38 22.75
N ARG A 594 -1.35 0.92 22.25
CA ARG A 594 -2.44 1.46 23.09
C ARG A 594 -3.06 0.46 24.06
N PHE A 595 -2.93 -0.84 23.84
CA PHE A 595 -3.46 -1.89 24.72
C PHE A 595 -2.40 -2.46 25.67
N GLY A 596 -1.18 -1.91 25.65
CA GLY A 596 -0.07 -2.32 26.49
C GLY A 596 0.74 -3.49 25.93
N LEU A 597 0.51 -3.91 24.68
CA LEU A 597 1.24 -5.01 24.07
C LEU A 597 2.57 -4.55 23.47
N PRO A 598 3.64 -5.33 23.61
CA PRO A 598 4.85 -5.17 22.80
C PRO A 598 4.54 -4.97 21.31
N VAL A 599 5.12 -3.93 20.71
CA VAL A 599 4.95 -3.66 19.27
C VAL A 599 5.90 -4.50 18.42
N ALA A 600 5.58 -4.65 17.13
CA ALA A 600 6.49 -5.28 16.19
C ALA A 600 7.81 -4.48 16.10
N ARG A 601 8.93 -5.21 16.14
CA ARG A 601 10.28 -4.73 15.88
C ARG A 601 10.79 -5.40 14.61
N LEU A 602 11.15 -4.60 13.61
CA LEU A 602 11.59 -5.08 12.30
C LEU A 602 13.12 -4.95 12.21
N SER A 603 13.79 -6.01 11.76
CA SER A 603 15.26 -6.06 11.61
C SER A 603 15.72 -6.81 10.37
N GLY A 604 17.02 -6.73 10.08
CA GLY A 604 17.70 -7.38 8.97
C GLY A 604 18.01 -6.42 7.81
N SER A 605 18.59 -6.93 6.74
CA SER A 605 18.77 -6.20 5.47
C SER A 605 18.46 -7.08 4.27
N LEU A 606 18.15 -6.45 3.14
CA LEU A 606 17.98 -7.10 1.84
C LEU A 606 19.19 -7.94 1.43
N HIS A 607 18.96 -8.95 0.59
CA HIS A 607 20.04 -9.74 0.02
C HIS A 607 20.72 -8.98 -1.13
N ARG A 608 22.01 -9.24 -1.35
CA ARG A 608 22.79 -8.58 -2.42
C ARG A 608 22.24 -8.83 -3.82
N GLU A 609 21.62 -9.98 -4.04
CA GLU A 609 20.99 -10.34 -5.32
C GLU A 609 19.77 -9.46 -5.62
N ASP A 610 19.03 -8.98 -4.60
CA ASP A 610 17.85 -8.15 -4.82
C ASP A 610 18.21 -6.82 -5.50
N ALA A 611 19.36 -6.23 -5.12
CA ALA A 611 19.87 -5.02 -5.73
C ALA A 611 20.31 -5.24 -7.19
N ARG A 612 20.92 -6.40 -7.49
CA ARG A 612 21.33 -6.77 -8.85
C ARG A 612 20.10 -6.97 -9.74
N THR A 613 19.11 -7.72 -9.27
CA THR A 613 17.85 -7.95 -9.98
C THR A 613 17.06 -6.65 -10.17
N ALA A 614 17.03 -5.77 -9.16
CA ALA A 614 16.40 -4.45 -9.29
C ALA A 614 17.07 -3.58 -10.36
N ALA A 615 18.41 -3.55 -10.42
CA ALA A 615 19.13 -2.82 -11.46
C ALA A 615 18.80 -3.37 -12.86
N PHE A 616 18.79 -4.68 -13.02
CA PHE A 616 18.39 -5.35 -14.26
C PHE A 616 16.96 -4.98 -14.69
N LEU A 617 15.98 -5.06 -13.79
CA LEU A 617 14.60 -4.68 -14.11
C LEU A 617 14.46 -3.19 -14.44
N ALA A 618 15.23 -2.31 -13.79
CA ALA A 618 15.27 -0.89 -14.12
C ALA A 618 15.84 -0.66 -15.54
N ASP A 619 16.84 -1.43 -15.95
CA ASP A 619 17.38 -1.40 -17.31
C ASP A 619 16.35 -1.88 -18.34
N ARG A 620 15.69 -3.02 -18.09
CA ARG A 620 14.62 -3.54 -18.97
C ARG A 620 13.44 -2.58 -19.10
N ALA A 621 13.03 -1.94 -18.00
CA ALA A 621 11.99 -0.90 -18.04
C ALA A 621 12.43 0.31 -18.87
N ALA A 622 13.70 0.74 -18.74
CA ALA A 622 14.25 1.84 -19.50
C ALA A 622 14.33 1.52 -21.01
N ASP A 623 14.75 0.30 -21.35
CA ASP A 623 14.77 -0.19 -22.73
C ASP A 623 13.36 -0.21 -23.33
N TRP A 624 12.37 -0.69 -22.58
CA TRP A 624 10.98 -0.73 -23.03
C TRP A 624 10.41 0.67 -23.27
N LEU A 625 10.64 1.63 -22.36
CA LEU A 625 10.20 3.00 -22.53
C LEU A 625 10.88 3.72 -23.69
N THR A 626 12.20 3.52 -23.84
CA THR A 626 12.98 4.05 -24.98
C THR A 626 12.42 3.48 -26.28
N ALA A 627 12.25 2.15 -26.33
CA ALA A 627 11.65 1.49 -27.47
C ALA A 627 10.23 2.00 -27.71
N ALA A 628 9.43 2.34 -26.70
CA ALA A 628 8.08 2.88 -26.85
C ALA A 628 8.03 4.33 -27.40
N GLY A 629 9.17 5.03 -27.45
CA GLY A 629 9.28 6.38 -27.99
C GLY A 629 9.45 7.48 -26.93
N ALA A 630 9.84 7.13 -25.70
CA ALA A 630 10.22 8.13 -24.71
C ALA A 630 11.48 8.89 -25.18
N THR A 631 11.45 10.22 -25.14
CA THR A 631 12.59 11.08 -25.50
C THR A 631 13.60 11.22 -24.37
N ARG A 632 13.16 11.02 -23.13
CA ARG A 632 14.03 10.98 -21.94
C ARG A 632 13.57 9.87 -21.01
N VAL A 633 14.52 9.13 -20.45
CA VAL A 633 14.25 8.02 -19.54
C VAL A 633 15.05 8.17 -18.25
N PHE A 634 14.40 7.89 -17.12
CA PHE A 634 14.97 8.01 -15.78
C PHE A 634 14.79 6.70 -15.04
N ARG A 635 15.89 5.97 -14.85
CA ARG A 635 15.85 4.71 -14.08
C ARG A 635 15.46 4.97 -12.64
N ARG A 636 14.62 4.08 -12.11
CA ARG A 636 14.24 3.99 -10.71
C ARG A 636 14.83 2.70 -10.14
N GLY A 637 15.99 2.83 -9.52
CA GLY A 637 16.70 1.71 -8.89
C GLY A 637 16.12 1.32 -7.53
N ALA A 638 16.71 0.27 -6.93
CA ALA A 638 16.38 -0.18 -5.57
C ALA A 638 16.57 0.95 -4.53
N PRO A 639 15.72 1.03 -3.49
CA PRO A 639 15.99 1.88 -2.33
C PRO A 639 17.29 1.46 -1.62
N PRO A 640 17.86 2.32 -0.74
CA PRO A 640 19.15 2.04 -0.10
C PRO A 640 19.18 0.68 0.60
N ALA A 641 20.32 -0.01 0.52
CA ALA A 641 20.56 -1.40 0.94
C ALA A 641 20.37 -1.71 2.43
N HIS A 642 19.93 -0.76 3.24
CA HIS A 642 19.93 -0.87 4.70
C HIS A 642 18.51 -0.92 5.28
N GLY A 643 18.20 -2.05 5.92
CA GLY A 643 16.96 -2.30 6.64
C GLY A 643 15.98 -3.23 5.92
N PRO A 644 14.96 -3.76 6.63
CA PRO A 644 14.00 -4.71 6.08
C PRO A 644 13.07 -4.11 5.03
N THR A 645 12.76 -4.88 3.99
CA THR A 645 11.60 -4.66 3.11
C THR A 645 10.33 -5.03 3.86
N ALA A 646 9.73 -4.04 4.49
CA ALA A 646 8.45 -4.18 5.19
C ALA A 646 7.37 -3.26 4.59
N GLY A 647 7.56 -2.81 3.35
CA GLY A 647 6.68 -1.86 2.66
C GLY A 647 5.34 -2.47 2.28
N GLN A 648 5.18 -2.78 0.99
CA GLN A 648 4.00 -3.45 0.43
C GLN A 648 4.23 -4.97 0.38
N HIS A 649 3.19 -5.79 0.19
CA HIS A 649 3.33 -7.24 -0.03
C HIS A 649 4.13 -8.01 1.05
N GLN A 650 3.96 -7.65 2.32
CA GLN A 650 4.68 -8.32 3.42
C GLN A 650 4.37 -9.83 3.47
N ALA A 651 5.39 -10.67 3.58
CA ALA A 651 5.24 -12.13 3.52
C ALA A 651 6.29 -12.91 4.33
N GLY A 652 6.11 -14.22 4.45
CA GLY A 652 7.12 -15.20 4.89
C GLY A 652 7.39 -15.37 6.38
N THR A 653 6.83 -14.51 7.23
CA THR A 653 7.05 -14.50 8.68
C THR A 653 6.56 -15.75 9.42
N CYS A 654 5.75 -16.60 8.79
CA CYS A 654 5.27 -17.87 9.30
C CYS A 654 5.30 -18.94 8.19
N ARG A 655 6.38 -18.94 7.40
CA ARG A 655 6.48 -19.75 6.17
C ARG A 655 6.13 -21.21 6.42
N MET A 656 5.47 -21.82 5.45
CA MET A 656 5.20 -23.25 5.44
C MET A 656 6.45 -24.06 5.10
N GLY A 657 6.49 -25.31 5.55
CA GLY A 657 7.54 -26.26 5.21
C GLY A 657 7.16 -27.67 5.63
N THR A 658 8.10 -28.60 5.48
CA THR A 658 7.91 -30.02 5.86
C THR A 658 8.58 -30.37 7.19
N ASP A 659 9.27 -29.42 7.82
CA ASP A 659 10.04 -29.62 9.05
C ASP A 659 9.86 -28.43 10.01
N PRO A 660 9.44 -28.66 11.27
CA PRO A 660 9.37 -27.60 12.29
C PRO A 660 10.70 -26.90 12.58
N ALA A 661 11.85 -27.50 12.26
CA ALA A 661 13.16 -26.85 12.42
C ALA A 661 13.37 -25.67 11.46
N GLY A 662 12.69 -25.68 10.29
CA GLY A 662 12.86 -24.67 9.24
C GLY A 662 11.58 -23.90 8.86
N SER A 663 10.45 -24.16 9.52
CA SER A 663 9.16 -23.56 9.20
C SER A 663 8.28 -23.38 10.44
N VAL A 664 7.30 -22.47 10.36
CA VAL A 664 6.32 -22.26 11.44
C VAL A 664 5.10 -23.14 11.25
N THR A 665 4.75 -23.43 10.00
CA THR A 665 3.58 -24.21 9.64
C THR A 665 3.92 -25.41 8.77
N ASP A 666 3.07 -26.42 8.82
CA ASP A 666 3.05 -27.52 7.87
C ASP A 666 2.58 -27.05 6.48
N PRO A 667 2.60 -27.90 5.44
CA PRO A 667 2.17 -27.53 4.07
C PRO A 667 0.68 -27.16 3.95
N TRP A 668 -0.10 -27.33 5.02
CA TRP A 668 -1.51 -26.97 5.11
C TRP A 668 -1.74 -25.71 5.96
N GLY A 669 -0.68 -25.00 6.36
CA GLY A 669 -0.77 -23.79 7.17
C GLY A 669 -1.09 -24.05 8.64
N THR A 670 -1.00 -25.29 9.13
CA THR A 670 -1.19 -25.62 10.55
C THR A 670 0.10 -25.37 11.31
N VAL A 671 0.02 -24.64 12.44
CA VAL A 671 1.20 -24.34 13.26
C VAL A 671 1.69 -25.62 13.93
N TRP A 672 2.99 -25.90 13.81
CA TRP A 672 3.59 -27.10 14.37
C TRP A 672 3.31 -27.22 15.88
N GLY A 673 2.85 -28.40 16.30
CA GLY A 673 2.48 -28.67 17.70
C GLY A 673 1.07 -28.26 18.10
N HIS A 674 0.30 -27.62 17.20
CA HIS A 674 -1.05 -27.11 17.48
C HIS A 674 -2.05 -27.47 16.37
N ASP A 675 -2.66 -28.65 16.46
CA ASP A 675 -3.59 -29.19 15.45
C ASP A 675 -4.82 -28.31 15.16
N ASN A 676 -5.11 -27.34 16.03
CA ASN A 676 -6.25 -26.42 15.91
C ASN A 676 -5.85 -24.94 15.78
N LEU A 677 -4.59 -24.66 15.42
CA LEU A 677 -4.11 -23.32 15.12
C LEU A 677 -3.56 -23.27 13.69
N HIS A 678 -4.10 -22.36 12.89
CA HIS A 678 -3.80 -22.27 11.47
C HIS A 678 -3.46 -20.84 11.08
N VAL A 679 -2.74 -20.69 9.98
CA VAL A 679 -2.38 -19.41 9.37
C VAL A 679 -2.92 -19.39 7.95
N ALA A 680 -3.51 -18.28 7.52
CA ALA A 680 -4.17 -18.16 6.22
C ALA A 680 -3.86 -16.81 5.53
N ASP A 681 -2.69 -16.22 5.79
CA ASP A 681 -2.24 -15.00 5.12
C ASP A 681 -0.84 -15.16 4.46
N ALA A 682 -0.30 -14.06 3.93
CA ALA A 682 0.99 -14.05 3.22
C ALA A 682 2.20 -14.47 4.10
N SER A 683 2.05 -14.57 5.42
CA SER A 683 3.09 -15.13 6.28
C SER A 683 3.46 -16.56 5.90
N LEU A 684 2.57 -17.32 5.25
CA LEU A 684 2.83 -18.67 4.78
C LEU A 684 3.85 -18.75 3.64
N HIS A 685 4.11 -17.67 2.91
CA HIS A 685 4.91 -17.74 1.70
C HIS A 685 6.36 -18.15 1.97
N VAL A 686 6.90 -19.10 1.21
CA VAL A 686 8.34 -19.42 1.29
C VAL A 686 9.14 -18.37 0.51
N THR A 687 8.65 -18.00 -0.67
CA THR A 687 9.12 -16.89 -1.51
C THR A 687 7.90 -16.09 -1.98
N ASN A 688 8.04 -14.79 -2.26
CA ASN A 688 6.88 -13.92 -2.50
C ASN A 688 6.48 -13.74 -3.98
N GLY A 689 7.16 -14.42 -4.91
CA GLY A 689 7.00 -14.33 -6.37
C GLY A 689 7.50 -13.00 -6.96
N GLY A 690 7.91 -12.99 -8.24
CA GLY A 690 8.24 -11.74 -8.95
C GLY A 690 7.02 -10.87 -9.32
N VAL A 691 5.92 -10.93 -8.56
CA VAL A 691 4.56 -10.45 -8.92
C VAL A 691 3.77 -9.97 -7.69
N ASN A 692 2.59 -9.36 -7.88
CA ASN A 692 1.70 -9.04 -6.76
C ASN A 692 1.09 -10.33 -6.16
N PRO A 693 1.19 -10.56 -4.84
CA PRO A 693 0.95 -11.89 -4.27
C PRO A 693 -0.48 -12.14 -3.78
N VAL A 694 -1.39 -11.15 -3.89
CA VAL A 694 -2.72 -11.22 -3.25
C VAL A 694 -3.55 -12.40 -3.72
N LEU A 695 -3.43 -12.80 -5.00
CA LEU A 695 -4.16 -13.96 -5.52
C LEU A 695 -3.66 -15.27 -4.88
N THR A 696 -2.35 -15.41 -4.68
CA THR A 696 -1.75 -16.54 -3.94
C THR A 696 -2.25 -16.59 -2.50
N VAL A 697 -2.38 -15.43 -1.84
CA VAL A 697 -2.95 -15.35 -0.48
C VAL A 697 -4.40 -15.84 -0.45
N LEU A 698 -5.22 -15.41 -1.42
CA LEU A 698 -6.61 -15.85 -1.54
C LEU A 698 -6.71 -17.37 -1.78
N ALA A 699 -5.87 -17.91 -2.67
CA ALA A 699 -5.81 -19.35 -2.95
C ALA A 699 -5.39 -20.16 -1.71
N LEU A 700 -4.31 -19.75 -1.03
CA LEU A 700 -3.87 -20.39 0.21
C LEU A 700 -4.95 -20.36 1.29
N ALA A 701 -5.71 -19.26 1.41
CA ALA A 701 -6.80 -19.17 2.37
C ALA A 701 -7.96 -20.14 2.05
N HIS A 702 -8.29 -20.37 0.78
CA HIS A 702 -9.22 -21.42 0.39
C HIS A 702 -8.70 -22.81 0.79
N ARG A 703 -7.43 -23.10 0.47
CA ARG A 703 -6.77 -24.36 0.80
C ARG A 703 -6.79 -24.66 2.30
N VAL A 704 -6.35 -23.68 3.11
CA VAL A 704 -6.33 -23.77 4.58
C VAL A 704 -7.76 -23.90 5.13
N GLY A 705 -8.68 -23.04 4.66
CA GLY A 705 -10.08 -23.06 5.12
C GLY A 705 -10.76 -24.42 4.90
N ARG A 706 -10.52 -25.06 3.75
CA ARG A 706 -11.02 -26.41 3.45
C ARG A 706 -10.43 -27.47 4.37
N ARG A 707 -9.11 -27.42 4.60
CA ARG A 707 -8.43 -28.34 5.52
C ARG A 707 -9.02 -28.27 6.93
N VAL A 708 -9.35 -27.06 7.41
CA VAL A 708 -9.96 -26.82 8.72
C VAL A 708 -11.42 -27.28 8.75
N ALA A 709 -12.17 -27.06 7.67
CA ALA A 709 -13.54 -27.56 7.52
C ALA A 709 -13.62 -29.10 7.41
N GLY A 710 -12.51 -29.79 7.16
CA GLY A 710 -12.45 -31.24 6.94
C GLY A 710 -12.94 -31.67 5.55
N ALA A 711 -12.76 -30.82 4.53
CA ALA A 711 -13.32 -30.95 3.17
C ALA A 711 -12.28 -31.06 2.05
#